data_AF-A0A1X2IZ42-F1
#
_entry.id   AF-A0A1X2IZ42-F1
#
_cell.length_a   1.000
_cell.length_b   1.000
_cell.length_c   1.000
_cell.angle_alpha   90.00
_cell.angle_beta   90.00
_cell.angle_gamma   90.00
#
_symmetry.space_group_name_H-M   'P 1'
#
loop_
_entity.id
_entity.type
_entity.pdbx_description
1 polymer ?
#
loop_
_entity_poly.entity_id
_entity_poly.type
_entity_poly.pdbx_seq_one_letter_code
_entity_poly.pdbx_strand_id
1 'polypeptide(L)'
;MMVDEQQFTLPVVGMTCQSCVKSITSALQKLPGVLTVAISLEQGLAVVTTTRGVLDQATLTSTIEDCGFDVPLHSMPPSTIVLPVLGMTCQSCVKSVTGALSSLPEVHYVIVSLNDENATVGYDTSSTDIMSILVRTIEECGFDVPMDLQQQKGQQRAFEENKLTSMTIPDVDTDSSSRNNSMNESAAILEANDNEQLLQQQKGMTVNLFEVRGMTCASCVNSIERAIQCLDGVCSIKVSLLAERATVEHDAMLIPAVEITAAIEECGFHAMLVEQSQDDLVQLQIFGMTCASCVHSIERTVGKLEGVLSIAVNLMTETAKVEYNEQLVGVRTIVDTIEDLGFNVLVAVNSTKNAQLESLSKVREIKEWRQALIHSLFFTVPVFVLAMVLPQFAWTRSFVHITLAPGLYLTDLLQFILTIPAQFIIGSRFLISAYRSLSHKSPTMDVLVSLSTLAAFFFSVLSMIRAVYTQATSKPVVFFDTSSMLISFILMGRYLENMAKGQSSSALSKLMSLTPSTACLLQLDPVSNVVVAEKRIPSELIQQGDLLKIVPGDKIPTDGLVTAGASSVDESMVTGEVDAVNKKHGDTVIGGTVNGLGTFTMQATRVGSDTALSQIVRLVEDAQISKAPIQGFTDVVAGYFVPCVIVLGLGTLVIWAALVALLDVDRMPSMLRMEMSQEGDGNWFFVCLKMCISVIIVACPCALGLATPTAVMVGTGLGAENGILFKGGMVLEKGQKVNKVVFDKTGTLTMGKVDVVDYATWNGASVSSALMLFLASIAESHSEHLLGRAVVNKFKVLTGVDSVDRLALVSNFKSETGCGIECHVDVANLKENISTMKVSPFQRHLLDSLTDKIQQYLVVVGNRRWLEQHHGIYLSENQLQTIEDQERQGYTCILVAHNGMATGYISISDILKPEAKHVVDALHALGIQTAMVTGDNELAANTIATKLGIDEVHAGISPNGKTQLIQRMQMESWTPQRGLWLWTMVISWLSRIRRRQELETKTVVAMVGDGINDSPALVQCDFGIALCSGTDIAMEAADVVLMRNDLTDVVTALDLSRTIFRRIKINLGWACIYNIIGIPLAMGIFMPWGYHLHPMMAGLAMAASSTSVVVSSLMLKWFWRKPSILETQQTHILSSWSNRLRGWLPIICRRKKDVAYEPLASNATQMYDLESLNPSP
;
A
#
# COMPACT_ATOMS: atom_id res chain seq x y z
N MET A 1 -27.09 -36.07 56.70
CA MET A 1 -26.03 -35.07 56.88
C MET A 1 -26.28 -34.00 55.83
N MET A 2 -26.41 -32.73 56.21
CA MET A 2 -26.44 -31.63 55.24
C MET A 2 -24.98 -31.29 54.90
N VAL A 3 -24.69 -31.15 53.61
CA VAL A 3 -23.40 -30.65 53.13
C VAL A 3 -23.49 -29.13 53.15
N ASP A 4 -22.50 -28.46 53.74
CA ASP A 4 -22.46 -27.00 53.83
C ASP A 4 -21.80 -26.47 52.55
N GLU A 5 -22.58 -25.76 51.72
CA GLU A 5 -22.17 -25.31 50.38
C GLU A 5 -21.70 -23.84 50.40
N GLN A 6 -20.77 -23.51 49.51
CA GLN A 6 -20.22 -22.16 49.32
C GLN A 6 -20.16 -21.85 47.83
N GLN A 7 -20.62 -20.67 47.43
CA GLN A 7 -20.70 -20.25 46.03
C GLN A 7 -19.72 -19.11 45.74
N PHE A 8 -18.99 -19.20 44.63
CA PHE A 8 -18.08 -18.18 44.12
C PHE A 8 -18.55 -17.72 42.73
N THR A 9 -18.44 -16.42 42.48
CA THR A 9 -18.72 -15.81 41.17
C THR A 9 -17.46 -15.10 40.70
N LEU A 10 -16.94 -15.50 39.55
CA LEU A 10 -15.66 -15.05 39.00
C LEU A 10 -15.88 -14.42 37.62
N PRO A 11 -15.43 -13.18 37.37
CA PRO A 11 -15.37 -12.63 36.01
C PRO A 11 -14.25 -13.33 35.22
N VAL A 12 -14.53 -13.71 33.98
CA VAL A 12 -13.57 -14.40 33.10
C VAL A 12 -13.45 -13.65 31.78
N VAL A 13 -12.27 -13.10 31.53
CA VAL A 13 -11.95 -12.31 30.35
C VAL A 13 -11.31 -13.22 29.28
N GLY A 14 -11.62 -12.95 28.00
CA GLY A 14 -11.07 -13.71 26.86
C GLY A 14 -11.95 -14.85 26.33
N MET A 15 -13.09 -15.15 26.96
CA MET A 15 -14.05 -16.12 26.41
C MET A 15 -14.74 -15.56 25.16
N THR A 16 -14.47 -16.13 23.98
CA THR A 16 -15.05 -15.68 22.70
C THR A 16 -16.03 -16.67 22.07
N CYS A 17 -16.09 -17.91 22.56
CA CYS A 17 -16.93 -18.97 21.98
C CYS A 17 -17.29 -20.08 22.98
N GLN A 18 -18.20 -20.97 22.57
CA GLN A 18 -18.69 -22.07 23.41
C GLN A 18 -17.66 -23.17 23.68
N SER A 19 -16.53 -23.23 22.96
CA SER A 19 -15.43 -24.13 23.32
C SER A 19 -14.61 -23.61 24.50
N CYS A 20 -14.45 -22.27 24.66
CA CYS A 20 -13.90 -21.67 25.88
C CYS A 20 -14.70 -22.10 27.12
N VAL A 21 -16.03 -21.96 27.05
CA VAL A 21 -16.97 -22.37 28.09
C VAL A 21 -16.78 -23.84 28.47
N LYS A 22 -16.71 -24.74 27.48
CA LYS A 22 -16.48 -26.18 27.71
C LYS A 22 -15.11 -26.48 28.33
N SER A 23 -14.05 -25.79 27.89
CA SER A 23 -12.69 -25.95 28.42
C SER A 23 -12.65 -25.62 29.91
N ILE A 24 -13.11 -24.43 30.28
CA ILE A 24 -13.11 -23.94 31.67
C ILE A 24 -14.05 -24.79 32.54
N THR A 25 -15.23 -25.17 32.03
CA THR A 25 -16.15 -26.07 32.75
C THR A 25 -15.48 -27.43 33.05
N SER A 26 -14.78 -28.00 32.07
CA SER A 26 -14.05 -29.28 32.22
C SER A 26 -12.87 -29.18 33.19
N ALA A 27 -12.16 -28.05 33.23
CA ALA A 27 -11.08 -27.82 34.18
C ALA A 27 -11.61 -27.68 35.62
N LEU A 28 -12.63 -26.84 35.84
CA LEU A 28 -13.21 -26.62 37.16
C LEU A 28 -13.92 -27.86 37.72
N GLN A 29 -14.60 -28.65 36.88
CA GLN A 29 -15.24 -29.90 37.33
C GLN A 29 -14.25 -31.00 37.78
N LYS A 30 -12.97 -30.90 37.41
CA LYS A 30 -11.93 -31.85 37.87
C LYS A 30 -11.39 -31.54 39.26
N LEU A 31 -11.71 -30.36 39.83
CA LEU A 31 -11.21 -29.96 41.14
C LEU A 31 -11.97 -30.68 42.27
N PRO A 32 -11.25 -31.28 43.26
CA PRO A 32 -11.89 -32.01 44.34
C PRO A 32 -12.65 -31.06 45.28
N GLY A 33 -13.97 -31.23 45.37
CA GLY A 33 -14.84 -30.42 46.23
C GLY A 33 -15.76 -29.45 45.49
N VAL A 34 -15.67 -29.37 44.15
CA VAL A 34 -16.65 -28.67 43.31
C VAL A 34 -17.93 -29.52 43.17
N LEU A 35 -19.09 -28.89 43.36
CA LEU A 35 -20.42 -29.50 43.27
C LEU A 35 -21.11 -29.15 41.95
N THR A 36 -21.10 -27.87 41.57
CA THR A 36 -21.66 -27.38 40.31
C THR A 36 -20.81 -26.27 39.71
N VAL A 37 -20.77 -26.20 38.37
CA VAL A 37 -20.09 -25.16 37.59
C VAL A 37 -21.07 -24.70 36.52
N ALA A 38 -21.33 -23.39 36.45
CA ALA A 38 -22.13 -22.75 35.41
C ALA A 38 -21.36 -21.54 34.87
N ILE A 39 -21.15 -21.48 33.56
CA ILE A 39 -20.39 -20.40 32.92
C ILE A 39 -21.27 -19.77 31.83
N SER A 40 -21.43 -18.45 31.90
CA SER A 40 -22.21 -17.68 30.94
C SER A 40 -21.28 -16.89 30.01
N LEU A 41 -21.29 -17.27 28.73
CA LEU A 41 -20.56 -16.55 27.67
C LEU A 41 -21.10 -15.13 27.48
N GLU A 42 -22.42 -14.94 27.63
CA GLU A 42 -23.09 -13.64 27.44
C GLU A 42 -22.79 -12.66 28.58
N GLN A 43 -22.53 -13.16 29.79
CA GLN A 43 -22.26 -12.33 30.97
C GLN A 43 -20.76 -12.25 31.32
N GLY A 44 -19.91 -13.09 30.73
CA GLY A 44 -18.48 -13.16 31.07
C GLY A 44 -18.20 -13.67 32.49
N LEU A 45 -19.10 -14.50 33.05
CA LEU A 45 -19.07 -14.94 34.45
C LEU A 45 -19.00 -16.47 34.56
N ALA A 46 -18.15 -16.96 35.47
CA ALA A 46 -18.12 -18.34 35.95
C ALA A 46 -18.64 -18.39 37.40
N VAL A 47 -19.68 -19.20 37.62
CA VAL A 47 -20.31 -19.45 38.92
C VAL A 47 -19.98 -20.87 39.35
N VAL A 48 -19.30 -21.01 40.49
CA VAL A 48 -18.82 -22.29 41.01
C VAL A 48 -19.35 -22.51 42.42
N THR A 49 -20.03 -23.63 42.64
CA THR A 49 -20.47 -24.05 43.97
C THR A 49 -19.53 -25.14 44.48
N THR A 50 -18.95 -24.95 45.65
CA THR A 50 -18.00 -25.87 46.29
C THR A 50 -18.48 -26.31 47.67
N THR A 51 -17.91 -27.39 48.19
CA THR A 51 -18.05 -27.76 49.60
C THR A 51 -17.24 -26.77 50.46
N ARG A 52 -17.85 -26.20 51.50
CA ARG A 52 -17.28 -25.12 52.31
C ARG A 52 -15.97 -25.56 52.99
N GLY A 53 -14.91 -24.76 52.80
CA GLY A 53 -13.58 -25.02 53.38
C GLY A 53 -12.72 -26.08 52.68
N VAL A 54 -13.10 -26.54 51.48
CA VAL A 54 -12.29 -27.48 50.66
C VAL A 54 -11.50 -26.76 49.56
N LEU A 55 -12.03 -25.65 49.04
CA LEU A 55 -11.46 -24.90 47.91
C LEU A 55 -11.53 -23.40 48.18
N ASP A 56 -10.40 -22.72 47.95
CA ASP A 56 -10.28 -21.27 48.05
C ASP A 56 -10.43 -20.59 46.67
N GLN A 57 -10.88 -19.34 46.67
CA GLN A 57 -11.11 -18.56 45.46
C GLN A 57 -9.86 -18.45 44.56
N ALA A 58 -8.67 -18.36 45.17
CA ALA A 58 -7.41 -18.27 44.44
C ALA A 58 -7.12 -19.53 43.59
N THR A 59 -7.50 -20.72 44.06
CA THR A 59 -7.32 -21.99 43.32
C THR A 59 -8.30 -22.09 42.15
N LEU A 60 -9.51 -21.55 42.30
CA LEU A 60 -10.48 -21.45 41.20
C LEU A 60 -9.98 -20.46 40.14
N THR A 61 -9.44 -19.30 40.55
CA THR A 61 -8.80 -18.32 39.65
C THR A 61 -7.65 -18.95 38.87
N SER A 62 -6.65 -19.54 39.54
CA SER A 62 -5.49 -20.10 38.85
C SER A 62 -5.87 -21.21 37.86
N THR A 63 -6.90 -22.01 38.15
CA THR A 63 -7.39 -23.06 37.24
C THR A 63 -8.02 -22.49 35.96
N ILE A 64 -8.57 -21.27 36.01
CA ILE A 64 -9.12 -20.56 34.84
C ILE A 64 -7.99 -19.88 34.05
N GLU A 65 -7.00 -19.32 34.75
CA GLU A 65 -5.78 -18.75 34.16
C GLU A 65 -4.94 -19.83 33.44
N ASP A 66 -4.80 -21.02 34.03
CA ASP A 66 -4.19 -22.21 33.41
C ASP A 66 -4.91 -22.66 32.11
N CYS A 67 -6.19 -22.28 31.94
CA CYS A 67 -6.94 -22.51 30.70
C CYS A 67 -6.72 -21.40 29.65
N GLY A 68 -5.93 -20.36 29.96
CA GLY A 68 -5.64 -19.23 29.08
C GLY A 68 -6.64 -18.08 29.18
N PHE A 69 -7.35 -17.91 30.31
CA PHE A 69 -8.35 -16.86 30.51
C PHE A 69 -8.11 -16.06 31.80
N ASP A 70 -8.08 -14.74 31.71
CA ASP A 70 -7.78 -13.88 32.87
C ASP A 70 -8.97 -13.74 33.82
N VAL A 71 -8.72 -13.84 35.12
CA VAL A 71 -9.71 -13.61 36.19
C VAL A 71 -9.25 -12.48 37.10
N PRO A 72 -9.71 -11.23 36.90
CA PRO A 72 -9.21 -10.08 37.66
C PRO A 72 -9.55 -10.16 39.15
N LEU A 73 -8.58 -10.60 39.95
CA LEU A 73 -8.66 -10.69 41.41
C LEU A 73 -8.41 -9.33 42.07
N HIS A 74 -9.46 -8.54 42.35
CA HIS A 74 -9.44 -7.61 43.50
C HIS A 74 -10.82 -7.43 44.13
N SER A 75 -10.84 -7.44 45.47
CA SER A 75 -12.05 -7.48 46.29
C SER A 75 -12.49 -6.09 46.73
N MET A 76 -13.32 -5.41 45.93
CA MET A 76 -14.42 -4.52 46.37
C MET A 76 -15.16 -3.93 45.14
N PRO A 77 -16.42 -4.33 44.87
CA PRO A 77 -17.29 -3.68 43.90
C PRO A 77 -18.52 -3.02 44.58
N PRO A 78 -19.31 -2.22 43.84
CA PRO A 78 -18.87 -1.12 42.98
C PRO A 78 -19.69 0.16 43.23
N SER A 79 -19.18 1.31 42.77
CA SER A 79 -20.06 2.47 42.52
C SER A 79 -20.80 2.21 41.21
N THR A 80 -22.06 1.77 41.29
CA THR A 80 -22.90 1.53 40.09
C THR A 80 -23.79 2.72 39.82
N ILE A 81 -23.89 3.13 38.55
CA ILE A 81 -24.88 4.09 38.09
C ILE A 81 -25.67 3.54 36.90
N VAL A 82 -26.96 3.85 36.86
CA VAL A 82 -27.87 3.51 35.76
C VAL A 82 -28.21 4.79 35.03
N LEU A 83 -27.89 4.84 33.74
CA LEU A 83 -28.16 5.95 32.84
C LEU A 83 -29.25 5.54 31.84
N PRO A 84 -30.35 6.29 31.69
CA PRO A 84 -31.30 6.07 30.59
C PRO A 84 -30.64 6.43 29.25
N VAL A 85 -30.80 5.59 28.23
CA VAL A 85 -30.19 5.76 26.90
C VAL A 85 -31.28 5.66 25.84
N LEU A 86 -31.79 6.81 25.41
CA LEU A 86 -32.89 6.91 24.46
C LEU A 86 -32.39 6.73 23.02
N GLY A 87 -33.19 6.03 22.20
CA GLY A 87 -32.92 5.85 20.76
C GLY A 87 -32.24 4.53 20.38
N MET A 88 -31.93 3.65 21.33
CA MET A 88 -31.46 2.29 21.01
C MET A 88 -32.58 1.46 20.38
N THR A 89 -32.36 0.96 19.15
CA THR A 89 -33.41 0.23 18.39
C THR A 89 -33.01 -1.20 18.01
N CYS A 90 -31.76 -1.60 18.21
CA CYS A 90 -31.27 -2.93 17.85
C CYS A 90 -30.00 -3.33 18.62
N GLN A 91 -29.61 -4.60 18.51
CA GLN A 91 -28.45 -5.16 19.22
C GLN A 91 -27.09 -4.59 18.78
N SER A 92 -26.99 -3.91 17.63
CA SER A 92 -25.77 -3.16 17.28
C SER A 92 -25.66 -1.83 18.04
N CYS A 93 -26.78 -1.17 18.39
CA CYS A 93 -26.78 -0.03 19.31
C CYS A 93 -26.20 -0.43 20.67
N VAL A 94 -26.69 -1.56 21.22
CA VAL A 94 -26.20 -2.15 22.48
C VAL A 94 -24.68 -2.36 22.42
N LYS A 95 -24.18 -3.02 21.36
CA LYS A 95 -22.73 -3.24 21.19
C LYS A 95 -21.93 -1.95 21.04
N SER A 96 -22.48 -0.92 20.37
CA SER A 96 -21.82 0.38 20.23
C SER A 96 -21.68 1.10 21.57
N VAL A 97 -22.77 1.17 22.35
CA VAL A 97 -22.78 1.83 23.67
C VAL A 97 -21.92 1.06 24.67
N THR A 98 -22.03 -0.28 24.72
CA THR A 98 -21.17 -1.13 25.56
C THR A 98 -19.71 -0.94 25.19
N GLY A 99 -19.35 -0.99 23.91
CA GLY A 99 -17.97 -0.84 23.45
C GLY A 99 -17.36 0.52 23.78
N ALA A 100 -18.10 1.61 23.54
CA ALA A 100 -17.66 2.96 23.85
C ALA A 100 -17.45 3.16 25.36
N LEU A 101 -18.42 2.75 26.19
CA LEU A 101 -18.31 2.87 27.64
C LEU A 101 -17.24 1.94 28.24
N SER A 102 -17.04 0.73 27.70
CA SER A 102 -15.98 -0.19 28.16
C SER A 102 -14.58 0.26 27.76
N SER A 103 -14.45 1.21 26.82
CA SER A 103 -13.15 1.77 26.42
C SER A 103 -12.63 2.85 27.40
N LEU A 104 -13.45 3.28 28.37
CA LEU A 104 -13.08 4.28 29.37
C LEU A 104 -12.24 3.63 30.50
N PRO A 105 -11.06 4.18 30.83
CA PRO A 105 -10.15 3.56 31.81
C PRO A 105 -10.67 3.59 33.27
N GLU A 106 -11.70 4.40 33.56
CA GLU A 106 -12.34 4.51 34.88
C GLU A 106 -13.57 3.58 35.04
N VAL A 107 -13.89 2.77 34.03
CA VAL A 107 -15.07 1.90 33.97
C VAL A 107 -14.66 0.42 34.07
N HIS A 108 -15.21 -0.29 35.05
CA HIS A 108 -14.92 -1.70 35.29
C HIS A 108 -15.86 -2.66 34.53
N TYR A 109 -17.14 -2.30 34.40
CA TYR A 109 -18.10 -3.09 33.65
C TYR A 109 -19.26 -2.22 33.14
N VAL A 110 -19.86 -2.68 32.04
CA VAL A 110 -21.00 -2.01 31.39
C VAL A 110 -22.03 -3.08 31.02
N ILE A 111 -23.28 -2.88 31.41
CA ILE A 111 -24.43 -3.70 31.01
C ILE A 111 -25.46 -2.78 30.38
N VAL A 112 -25.71 -2.94 29.08
CA VAL A 112 -26.71 -2.15 28.34
C VAL A 112 -27.93 -3.02 28.08
N SER A 113 -29.10 -2.62 28.59
CA SER A 113 -30.37 -3.29 28.32
C SER A 113 -31.13 -2.56 27.22
N LEU A 114 -31.41 -3.27 26.12
CA LEU A 114 -32.29 -2.78 25.06
C LEU A 114 -33.76 -2.73 25.50
N ASN A 115 -34.17 -3.64 26.39
CA ASN A 115 -35.56 -3.75 26.84
C ASN A 115 -35.93 -2.67 27.87
N ASP A 116 -34.95 -2.24 28.67
CA ASP A 116 -35.12 -1.26 29.74
C ASP A 116 -34.56 0.14 29.38
N GLU A 117 -34.17 0.33 28.11
CA GLU A 117 -33.57 1.55 27.53
C GLU A 117 -32.51 2.21 28.44
N ASN A 118 -31.57 1.41 28.99
CA ASN A 118 -30.57 1.92 29.93
C ASN A 118 -29.20 1.25 29.84
N ALA A 119 -28.19 1.97 30.36
CA ALA A 119 -26.83 1.51 30.54
C ALA A 119 -26.47 1.55 32.03
N THR A 120 -26.15 0.38 32.59
CA THR A 120 -25.66 0.20 33.96
C THR A 120 -24.14 0.13 33.92
N VAL A 121 -23.46 1.07 34.58
CA VAL A 121 -22.00 1.22 34.55
C VAL A 121 -21.44 1.10 35.97
N GLY A 122 -20.46 0.23 36.17
CA GLY A 122 -19.64 0.18 37.39
C GLY A 122 -18.33 0.93 37.20
N TYR A 123 -18.01 1.86 38.10
CA TYR A 123 -16.88 2.78 37.98
C TYR A 123 -16.16 3.03 39.32
N ASP A 124 -14.96 3.61 39.29
CA ASP A 124 -14.21 3.99 40.50
C ASP A 124 -14.59 5.37 41.05
N THR A 125 -14.64 5.49 42.38
CA THR A 125 -15.22 6.64 43.10
C THR A 125 -14.24 7.82 43.26
N SER A 126 -13.08 7.78 42.60
CA SER A 126 -11.98 8.73 42.79
C SER A 126 -12.07 9.99 41.91
N SER A 127 -12.86 9.98 40.83
CA SER A 127 -13.06 11.13 39.93
C SER A 127 -14.44 11.80 40.11
N THR A 128 -14.46 13.14 40.24
CA THR A 128 -15.70 13.90 40.50
C THR A 128 -16.52 14.23 39.25
N ASP A 129 -15.95 14.10 38.06
CA ASP A 129 -16.57 14.49 36.78
C ASP A 129 -17.09 13.32 35.93
N ILE A 130 -16.95 12.07 36.39
CA ILE A 130 -17.21 10.87 35.59
C ILE A 130 -18.63 10.79 35.00
N MET A 131 -19.63 11.37 35.69
CA MET A 131 -20.99 11.49 35.16
C MET A 131 -21.06 12.27 33.85
N SER A 132 -20.29 13.35 33.72
CA SER A 132 -20.24 14.15 32.49
C SER A 132 -19.55 13.40 31.36
N ILE A 133 -18.55 12.56 31.68
CA ILE A 133 -17.81 11.74 30.71
C ILE A 133 -18.73 10.64 30.18
N LEU A 134 -19.39 9.88 31.05
CA LEU A 134 -20.29 8.79 30.67
C LEU A 134 -21.45 9.26 29.79
N VAL A 135 -22.10 10.37 30.15
CA VAL A 135 -23.16 10.99 29.33
C VAL A 135 -22.62 11.40 27.97
N ARG A 136 -21.49 12.11 27.93
CA ARG A 136 -20.88 12.57 26.67
C ARG A 136 -20.45 11.41 25.77
N THR A 137 -19.95 10.30 26.31
CA THR A 137 -19.58 9.11 25.51
C THR A 137 -20.81 8.45 24.87
N ILE A 138 -21.97 8.48 25.54
CA ILE A 138 -23.24 8.00 24.99
C ILE A 138 -23.78 8.95 23.90
N GLU A 139 -23.69 10.26 24.12
CA GLU A 139 -24.04 11.29 23.13
C GLU A 139 -23.12 11.24 21.88
N GLU A 140 -21.82 10.97 22.05
CA GLU A 140 -20.86 10.77 20.95
C GLU A 140 -21.15 9.49 20.14
N CYS A 141 -21.88 8.52 20.72
CA CYS A 141 -22.46 7.37 20.02
C CYS A 141 -23.81 7.67 19.35
N GLY A 142 -24.36 8.88 19.52
CA GLY A 142 -25.61 9.33 18.90
C GLY A 142 -26.89 8.97 19.66
N PHE A 143 -26.81 8.74 20.98
CA PHE A 143 -27.96 8.43 21.84
C PHE A 143 -28.12 9.50 22.94
N ASP A 144 -29.36 9.84 23.28
CA ASP A 144 -29.66 10.93 24.24
C ASP A 144 -29.81 10.40 25.68
N VAL A 145 -29.23 11.11 26.65
CA VAL A 145 -29.37 10.82 28.09
C VAL A 145 -30.09 11.98 28.82
N PRO A 146 -31.37 11.85 29.18
CA PRO A 146 -32.11 12.91 29.86
C PRO A 146 -31.60 13.17 31.30
N MET A 147 -31.14 14.39 31.55
CA MET A 147 -30.64 14.86 32.86
C MET A 147 -31.71 15.59 33.67
N ASP A 148 -32.24 14.96 34.72
CA ASP A 148 -33.20 15.60 35.65
C ASP A 148 -32.67 15.60 37.11
N LEU A 149 -31.99 16.69 37.48
CA LEU A 149 -31.15 16.87 38.68
C LEU A 149 -31.88 16.87 40.04
N GLN A 150 -33.13 16.41 40.12
CA GLN A 150 -33.96 16.50 41.34
C GLN A 150 -34.57 15.18 41.85
N GLN A 151 -34.60 14.09 41.09
CA GLN A 151 -35.28 12.84 41.54
C GLN A 151 -34.40 11.87 42.35
N GLN A 152 -33.07 11.81 42.12
CA GLN A 152 -32.22 10.80 42.76
C GLN A 152 -32.02 10.95 44.29
N LYS A 153 -32.31 12.11 44.88
CA LYS A 153 -32.31 12.27 46.36
C LYS A 153 -33.48 11.57 47.07
N GLY A 154 -34.48 11.08 46.33
CA GLY A 154 -35.65 10.39 46.88
C GLY A 154 -35.47 8.88 47.06
N GLN A 155 -34.80 8.20 46.12
CA GLN A 155 -34.79 6.73 46.06
C GLN A 155 -33.76 6.05 46.96
N GLN A 156 -32.67 6.73 47.34
CA GLN A 156 -31.67 6.18 48.27
C GLN A 156 -32.21 5.90 49.68
N ARG A 157 -33.37 6.44 50.06
CA ARG A 157 -34.00 6.18 51.38
C ARG A 157 -35.01 5.05 51.41
N ALA A 158 -35.40 4.49 50.27
CA ALA A 158 -36.45 3.46 50.20
C ALA A 158 -35.91 2.03 50.07
N PHE A 159 -34.62 1.86 49.78
CA PHE A 159 -34.03 0.54 49.48
C PHE A 159 -33.29 -0.11 50.67
N GLU A 160 -33.08 0.61 51.78
CA GLU A 160 -32.48 0.05 53.00
C GLU A 160 -33.46 -0.78 53.86
N GLU A 161 -34.78 -0.65 53.67
CA GLU A 161 -35.77 -1.34 54.52
C GLU A 161 -36.20 -2.73 54.04
N ASN A 162 -36.02 -3.08 52.75
CA ASN A 162 -36.50 -4.35 52.17
C ASN A 162 -35.47 -5.48 52.11
N LYS A 163 -34.45 -5.45 52.98
CA LYS A 163 -33.41 -6.50 53.08
C LYS A 163 -33.68 -7.47 54.25
N LEU A 164 -34.93 -7.92 54.46
CA LEU A 164 -35.21 -8.94 55.50
C LEU A 164 -36.51 -9.77 55.33
N THR A 165 -36.71 -10.44 54.19
CA THR A 165 -37.57 -11.65 54.18
C THR A 165 -37.15 -12.71 53.17
N SER A 166 -37.27 -13.97 53.59
CA SER A 166 -36.83 -15.19 52.90
C SER A 166 -37.88 -15.79 51.97
N MET A 167 -37.40 -16.53 50.95
CA MET A 167 -38.06 -17.68 50.30
C MET A 167 -39.44 -17.45 49.63
N THR A 168 -39.62 -17.87 48.37
CA THR A 168 -40.15 -19.21 47.99
C THR A 168 -40.36 -19.26 46.46
N ILE A 169 -40.22 -20.44 45.87
CA ILE A 169 -40.52 -20.75 44.46
C ILE A 169 -42.05 -20.78 44.23
N PRO A 170 -42.58 -20.24 43.13
CA PRO A 170 -43.80 -20.75 42.50
C PRO A 170 -43.43 -21.73 41.37
N ASP A 171 -44.10 -22.86 41.36
CA ASP A 171 -43.77 -24.04 40.55
C ASP A 171 -44.94 -24.40 39.62
N VAL A 172 -44.66 -25.27 38.64
CA VAL A 172 -45.58 -26.09 37.81
C VAL A 172 -46.48 -25.47 36.69
N ASP A 173 -46.70 -26.35 35.71
CA ASP A 173 -47.83 -26.51 34.75
C ASP A 173 -47.75 -25.86 33.35
N THR A 174 -47.88 -26.59 32.22
CA THR A 174 -47.91 -28.07 31.96
C THR A 174 -47.72 -28.37 30.45
N ASP A 175 -47.26 -29.59 30.12
CA ASP A 175 -47.57 -30.38 28.89
C ASP A 175 -47.22 -29.84 27.47
N SER A 176 -46.84 -30.63 26.45
CA SER A 176 -46.40 -32.04 26.31
C SER A 176 -45.80 -32.21 24.86
N SER A 177 -45.27 -33.34 24.35
CA SER A 177 -45.21 -34.72 24.82
C SER A 177 -44.04 -35.52 24.17
N SER A 178 -43.76 -36.70 24.74
CA SER A 178 -43.36 -38.01 24.15
C SER A 178 -42.95 -38.14 22.64
N ARG A 179 -41.99 -38.99 22.21
CA ARG A 179 -41.54 -40.31 22.71
C ARG A 179 -40.06 -40.65 22.37
N ASN A 180 -39.41 -41.31 23.34
CA ASN A 180 -38.56 -42.53 23.30
C ASN A 180 -37.91 -43.07 22.00
N ASN A 181 -36.82 -43.86 22.04
CA ASN A 181 -35.71 -44.14 22.98
C ASN A 181 -34.89 -45.34 22.42
N SER A 182 -33.55 -45.29 22.32
CA SER A 182 -32.62 -46.45 22.50
C SER A 182 -31.17 -46.19 22.05
N MET A 183 -30.23 -46.36 22.99
CA MET A 183 -29.02 -47.23 22.94
C MET A 183 -28.59 -47.82 21.56
N ASN A 184 -27.30 -47.93 21.20
CA ASN A 184 -26.14 -48.23 22.07
C ASN A 184 -24.79 -47.80 21.43
N GLU A 185 -23.73 -47.77 22.24
CA GLU A 185 -22.33 -47.54 21.83
C GLU A 185 -21.76 -48.67 20.95
N SER A 186 -20.81 -48.34 20.06
CA SER A 186 -19.54 -49.06 19.78
C SER A 186 -19.13 -49.10 18.30
N ALA A 187 -18.35 -48.11 17.83
CA ALA A 187 -17.29 -48.27 16.82
C ALA A 187 -16.58 -46.93 16.60
N ALA A 188 -15.43 -46.72 17.24
CA ALA A 188 -14.48 -45.69 16.83
C ALA A 188 -13.58 -46.23 15.69
N ILE A 189 -12.82 -45.32 15.06
CA ILE A 189 -11.77 -45.57 14.05
C ILE A 189 -12.32 -45.70 12.60
N LEU A 190 -12.61 -44.55 11.97
CA LEU A 190 -12.35 -44.18 10.55
C LEU A 190 -13.17 -42.95 10.11
N GLU A 191 -12.99 -41.79 10.75
CA GLU A 191 -13.55 -40.50 10.31
C GLU A 191 -12.87 -39.36 11.10
N ALA A 192 -11.81 -38.77 10.55
CA ALA A 192 -11.01 -37.75 11.25
C ALA A 192 -10.49 -36.59 10.37
N ASN A 193 -10.74 -36.59 9.06
CA ASN A 193 -10.33 -35.50 8.15
C ASN A 193 -11.50 -34.61 7.67
N ASP A 194 -12.76 -34.99 7.86
CA ASP A 194 -13.89 -34.29 7.23
C ASP A 194 -14.47 -33.14 8.08
N ASN A 195 -14.03 -32.98 9.34
CA ASN A 195 -14.62 -32.02 10.27
C ASN A 195 -14.05 -30.59 10.21
N GLU A 196 -12.89 -30.34 9.60
CA GLU A 196 -12.41 -28.96 9.39
C GLU A 196 -13.06 -28.30 8.17
N GLN A 197 -13.37 -29.06 7.10
CA GLN A 197 -14.06 -28.54 5.92
C GLN A 197 -15.52 -28.17 6.21
N LEU A 198 -16.19 -28.85 7.14
CA LEU A 198 -17.58 -28.58 7.50
C LEU A 198 -17.79 -27.29 8.33
N LEU A 199 -16.76 -26.77 9.03
CA LEU A 199 -16.90 -25.51 9.77
C LEU A 199 -16.75 -24.26 8.89
N GLN A 200 -16.08 -24.33 7.74
CA GLN A 200 -16.03 -23.22 6.78
C GLN A 200 -17.32 -23.12 5.93
N GLN A 201 -18.10 -24.19 5.79
CA GLN A 201 -19.39 -24.16 5.07
C GLN A 201 -20.53 -23.46 5.82
N GLN A 202 -20.35 -22.99 7.06
CA GLN A 202 -21.41 -22.35 7.85
C GLN A 202 -21.50 -20.82 7.75
N LYS A 203 -20.75 -20.17 6.86
CA LYS A 203 -21.03 -18.81 6.34
C LYS A 203 -20.64 -18.72 4.86
N GLY A 204 -21.61 -18.58 3.96
CA GLY A 204 -21.42 -18.63 2.50
C GLY A 204 -20.71 -17.43 1.85
N MET A 205 -19.92 -16.66 2.60
CA MET A 205 -19.21 -15.48 2.09
C MET A 205 -18.13 -15.86 1.07
N THR A 206 -18.23 -15.32 -0.13
CA THR A 206 -17.25 -15.47 -1.22
C THR A 206 -16.82 -14.11 -1.74
N VAL A 207 -15.56 -13.96 -2.14
CA VAL A 207 -15.02 -12.72 -2.69
C VAL A 207 -14.71 -12.94 -4.17
N ASN A 208 -15.52 -12.35 -5.05
CA ASN A 208 -15.37 -12.50 -6.49
C ASN A 208 -14.83 -11.21 -7.12
N LEU A 209 -13.94 -11.39 -8.11
CA LEU A 209 -13.34 -10.31 -8.89
C LEU A 209 -14.03 -10.24 -10.25
N PHE A 210 -14.42 -9.03 -10.67
CA PHE A 210 -15.07 -8.76 -11.94
C PHE A 210 -14.24 -7.75 -12.73
N GLU A 211 -14.02 -7.99 -14.02
CA GLU A 211 -13.53 -6.98 -14.96
C GLU A 211 -14.73 -6.14 -15.41
N VAL A 212 -14.66 -4.81 -15.27
CA VAL A 212 -15.76 -3.87 -15.53
C VAL A 212 -15.30 -2.76 -16.48
N ARG A 213 -15.62 -2.93 -17.77
CA ARG A 213 -15.19 -2.02 -18.84
C ARG A 213 -16.19 -0.91 -19.10
N GLY A 214 -15.66 0.24 -19.52
CA GLY A 214 -16.44 1.44 -19.87
C GLY A 214 -16.69 2.40 -18.69
N MET A 215 -16.05 2.19 -17.54
CA MET A 215 -16.06 3.15 -16.44
C MET A 215 -15.24 4.40 -16.79
N THR A 216 -15.90 5.54 -17.02
CA THR A 216 -15.21 6.76 -17.50
C THR A 216 -14.95 7.79 -16.40
N CYS A 217 -15.57 7.68 -15.24
CA CYS A 217 -15.44 8.63 -14.14
C CYS A 217 -15.92 8.01 -12.82
N ALA A 218 -15.57 8.62 -11.69
CA ALA A 218 -15.90 8.07 -10.39
C ALA A 218 -17.42 8.12 -10.04
N SER A 219 -18.23 8.90 -10.76
CA SER A 219 -19.69 8.75 -10.67
C SER A 219 -20.20 7.42 -11.26
N CYS A 220 -19.49 6.81 -12.22
CA CYS A 220 -19.75 5.44 -12.67
C CYS A 220 -19.45 4.44 -11.54
N VAL A 221 -18.28 4.59 -10.91
CA VAL A 221 -17.82 3.78 -9.77
C VAL A 221 -18.83 3.82 -8.62
N ASN A 222 -19.24 5.02 -8.19
CA ASN A 222 -20.25 5.19 -7.15
C ASN A 222 -21.65 4.69 -7.56
N SER A 223 -21.96 4.63 -8.87
CA SER A 223 -23.21 4.04 -9.37
C SER A 223 -23.20 2.54 -9.20
N ILE A 224 -22.11 1.88 -9.60
CA ILE A 224 -21.91 0.42 -9.46
C ILE A 224 -21.88 0.03 -7.98
N GLU A 225 -21.10 0.74 -7.17
CA GLU A 225 -21.01 0.50 -5.71
C GLU A 225 -22.38 0.62 -5.04
N ARG A 226 -23.15 1.69 -5.32
CA ARG A 226 -24.51 1.83 -4.77
C ARG A 226 -25.48 0.78 -5.27
N ALA A 227 -25.47 0.45 -6.55
CA ALA A 227 -26.41 -0.52 -7.12
C ALA A 227 -26.21 -1.91 -6.51
N ILE A 228 -24.96 -2.36 -6.39
CA ILE A 228 -24.63 -3.71 -5.92
C ILE A 228 -24.66 -3.78 -4.39
N GLN A 229 -24.32 -2.72 -3.67
CA GLN A 229 -24.50 -2.65 -2.22
C GLN A 229 -25.97 -2.59 -1.79
N CYS A 230 -26.91 -2.37 -2.72
CA CYS A 230 -28.36 -2.51 -2.48
C CYS A 230 -28.90 -3.92 -2.79
N LEU A 231 -28.06 -4.89 -3.17
CA LEU A 231 -28.48 -6.26 -3.45
C LEU A 231 -28.39 -7.13 -2.19
N ASP A 232 -29.47 -7.85 -1.88
CA ASP A 232 -29.60 -8.69 -0.69
C ASP A 232 -28.63 -9.88 -0.72
N GLY A 233 -27.55 -9.81 0.06
CA GLY A 233 -26.48 -10.83 0.10
C GLY A 233 -25.08 -10.26 -0.17
N VAL A 234 -24.97 -9.03 -0.69
CA VAL A 234 -23.68 -8.34 -0.82
C VAL A 234 -23.25 -7.75 0.52
N CYS A 235 -22.06 -8.13 0.98
CA CYS A 235 -21.48 -7.69 2.25
C CYS A 235 -20.56 -6.48 2.06
N SER A 236 -19.71 -6.50 1.03
CA SER A 236 -18.89 -5.34 0.64
C SER A 236 -18.62 -5.28 -0.86
N ILE A 237 -18.40 -4.07 -1.38
CA ILE A 237 -17.99 -3.85 -2.77
C ILE A 237 -16.91 -2.76 -2.83
N LYS A 238 -15.89 -2.99 -3.67
CA LYS A 238 -14.83 -2.03 -4.00
C LYS A 238 -14.64 -2.00 -5.51
N VAL A 239 -14.89 -0.86 -6.14
CA VAL A 239 -14.75 -0.69 -7.60
C VAL A 239 -13.57 0.24 -7.90
N SER A 240 -12.62 -0.23 -8.71
CA SER A 240 -11.44 0.54 -9.12
C SER A 240 -11.51 0.99 -10.57
N LEU A 241 -11.53 2.32 -10.76
CA LEU A 241 -11.51 2.95 -12.08
C LEU A 241 -10.19 2.70 -12.84
N LEU A 242 -9.06 2.63 -12.13
CA LEU A 242 -7.74 2.57 -12.76
C LEU A 242 -7.38 1.16 -13.25
N ALA A 243 -7.90 0.14 -12.57
CA ALA A 243 -7.71 -1.26 -12.91
C ALA A 243 -8.86 -1.85 -13.74
N GLU A 244 -9.92 -1.08 -14.02
CA GLU A 244 -11.16 -1.56 -14.66
C GLU A 244 -11.72 -2.84 -14.00
N ARG A 245 -11.68 -2.90 -12.66
CA ARG A 245 -12.04 -4.09 -11.87
C ARG A 245 -12.95 -3.74 -10.68
N ALA A 246 -13.80 -4.67 -10.28
CA ALA A 246 -14.63 -4.62 -9.09
C ALA A 246 -14.42 -5.88 -8.24
N THR A 247 -14.11 -5.72 -6.96
CA THR A 247 -14.17 -6.81 -5.97
C THR A 247 -15.50 -6.74 -5.24
N VAL A 248 -16.23 -7.84 -5.20
CA VAL A 248 -17.51 -7.96 -4.47
C VAL A 248 -17.42 -9.15 -3.52
N GLU A 249 -17.63 -8.87 -2.24
CA GLU A 249 -17.78 -9.84 -1.16
C GLU A 249 -19.27 -10.07 -0.95
N HIS A 250 -19.75 -11.29 -1.22
CA HIS A 250 -21.17 -11.63 -1.26
C HIS A 250 -21.41 -13.06 -0.80
N ASP A 251 -22.59 -13.32 -0.24
CA ASP A 251 -23.02 -14.67 0.11
C ASP A 251 -23.48 -15.42 -1.16
N ALA A 252 -22.67 -16.39 -1.59
CA ALA A 252 -22.91 -17.16 -2.81
C ALA A 252 -24.20 -18.01 -2.77
N MET A 253 -24.78 -18.22 -1.57
CA MET A 253 -26.07 -18.91 -1.41
C MET A 253 -27.27 -17.97 -1.59
N LEU A 254 -27.07 -16.66 -1.43
CA LEU A 254 -28.12 -15.64 -1.60
C LEU A 254 -28.10 -15.03 -3.00
N ILE A 255 -26.91 -14.72 -3.52
CA ILE A 255 -26.72 -14.14 -4.85
C ILE A 255 -25.57 -14.86 -5.58
N PRO A 256 -25.80 -15.44 -6.77
CA PRO A 256 -24.72 -15.98 -7.59
C PRO A 256 -23.94 -14.88 -8.32
N ALA A 257 -22.66 -15.12 -8.57
CA ALA A 257 -21.77 -14.18 -9.28
C ALA A 257 -22.30 -13.69 -10.65
N VAL A 258 -23.11 -14.52 -11.32
CA VAL A 258 -23.75 -14.20 -12.60
C VAL A 258 -24.78 -13.09 -12.47
N GLU A 259 -25.54 -13.04 -11.36
CA GLU A 259 -26.51 -11.97 -11.09
C GLU A 259 -25.80 -10.65 -10.74
N ILE A 260 -24.65 -10.70 -10.05
CA ILE A 260 -23.80 -9.53 -9.84
C ILE A 260 -23.26 -9.01 -11.17
N THR A 261 -22.84 -9.90 -12.08
CA THR A 261 -22.41 -9.54 -13.44
C THR A 261 -23.54 -8.83 -14.19
N ALA A 262 -24.75 -9.42 -14.18
CA ALA A 262 -25.94 -8.82 -14.79
C ALA A 262 -26.29 -7.45 -14.17
N ALA A 263 -26.19 -7.28 -12.86
CA ALA A 263 -26.44 -6.00 -12.19
C ALA A 263 -25.44 -4.90 -12.61
N ILE A 264 -24.17 -5.24 -12.86
CA ILE A 264 -23.18 -4.30 -13.40
C ILE A 264 -23.52 -3.95 -14.87
N GLU A 265 -23.95 -4.93 -15.67
CA GLU A 265 -24.37 -4.73 -17.07
C GLU A 265 -25.65 -3.89 -17.18
N GLU A 266 -26.61 -4.11 -16.28
CA GLU A 266 -27.81 -3.28 -16.15
C GLU A 266 -27.43 -1.84 -15.84
N CYS A 267 -26.50 -1.58 -14.90
CA CYS A 267 -25.96 -0.25 -14.64
C CYS A 267 -25.28 0.41 -15.86
N GLY A 268 -25.04 -0.35 -16.93
CA GLY A 268 -24.58 0.14 -18.22
C GLY A 268 -23.10 -0.12 -18.51
N PHE A 269 -22.42 -0.93 -17.72
CA PHE A 269 -20.98 -1.22 -17.83
C PHE A 269 -20.77 -2.69 -18.18
N HIS A 270 -19.90 -2.99 -19.14
CA HIS A 270 -19.68 -4.39 -19.55
C HIS A 270 -18.91 -5.12 -18.45
N ALA A 271 -19.49 -6.17 -17.87
CA ALA A 271 -18.89 -6.94 -16.80
C ALA A 271 -18.53 -8.36 -17.23
N MET A 272 -17.41 -8.87 -16.73
CA MET A 272 -17.02 -10.26 -16.88
C MET A 272 -16.45 -10.75 -15.55
N LEU A 273 -16.94 -11.89 -15.05
CA LEU A 273 -16.33 -12.54 -13.90
C LEU A 273 -14.90 -12.96 -14.26
N VAL A 274 -13.93 -12.54 -13.46
CA VAL A 274 -12.56 -13.05 -13.53
C VAL A 274 -12.57 -14.36 -12.74
N GLU A 275 -12.47 -15.49 -13.43
CA GLU A 275 -12.22 -16.79 -12.78
C GLU A 275 -10.94 -16.65 -11.94
N GLN A 276 -11.07 -16.70 -10.62
CA GLN A 276 -9.91 -16.85 -9.73
C GLN A 276 -9.27 -18.19 -10.05
N SER A 277 -7.95 -18.20 -10.23
CA SER A 277 -7.19 -19.44 -10.28
C SER A 277 -7.30 -20.11 -8.92
N GLN A 278 -8.18 -21.11 -8.82
CA GLN A 278 -8.00 -22.19 -7.85
C GLN A 278 -6.73 -22.90 -8.27
N ASP A 279 -5.77 -23.07 -7.37
CA ASP A 279 -4.45 -23.63 -7.70
C ASP A 279 -4.55 -25.07 -8.24
N ASP A 280 -5.64 -25.76 -7.91
CA ASP A 280 -5.98 -27.10 -8.42
C ASP A 280 -6.45 -27.13 -9.90
N LEU A 281 -6.73 -25.99 -10.56
CA LEU A 281 -7.30 -25.97 -11.93
C LEU A 281 -6.42 -25.29 -12.96
N VAL A 282 -5.89 -26.08 -13.91
CA VAL A 282 -5.07 -25.61 -15.03
C VAL A 282 -5.78 -25.77 -16.37
N GLN A 283 -5.73 -24.72 -17.19
CA GLN A 283 -6.17 -24.75 -18.57
C GLN A 283 -4.98 -24.96 -19.51
N LEU A 284 -5.11 -25.94 -20.40
CA LEU A 284 -4.14 -26.30 -21.42
C LEU A 284 -4.71 -26.03 -22.81
N GLN A 285 -3.87 -25.61 -23.75
CA GLN A 285 -4.22 -25.47 -25.16
C GLN A 285 -3.49 -26.56 -25.95
N ILE A 286 -4.23 -27.47 -26.59
CA ILE A 286 -3.75 -28.73 -27.17
C ILE A 286 -3.94 -28.71 -28.69
N PHE A 287 -2.84 -28.53 -29.42
CA PHE A 287 -2.85 -28.46 -30.88
C PHE A 287 -2.71 -29.85 -31.51
N GLY A 288 -3.36 -30.04 -32.67
CA GLY A 288 -3.32 -31.30 -33.43
C GLY A 288 -4.45 -32.28 -33.11
N MET A 289 -5.37 -31.93 -32.22
CA MET A 289 -6.61 -32.69 -32.02
C MET A 289 -7.52 -32.55 -33.24
N THR A 290 -7.73 -33.63 -33.99
CA THR A 290 -8.51 -33.59 -35.25
C THR A 290 -9.89 -34.24 -35.16
N CYS A 291 -10.17 -34.97 -34.07
CA CYS A 291 -11.41 -35.74 -33.93
C CYS A 291 -11.71 -36.09 -32.47
N ALA A 292 -12.95 -36.52 -32.18
CA ALA A 292 -13.40 -36.91 -30.84
C ALA A 292 -12.62 -38.10 -30.22
N SER A 293 -11.97 -38.94 -31.05
CA SER A 293 -11.08 -39.99 -30.52
C SER A 293 -9.76 -39.43 -29.98
N CYS A 294 -9.29 -38.27 -30.42
CA CYS A 294 -8.16 -37.57 -29.79
C CYS A 294 -8.56 -37.13 -28.36
N VAL A 295 -9.71 -36.47 -28.24
CA VAL A 295 -10.30 -36.03 -26.95
C VAL A 295 -10.37 -37.19 -25.96
N HIS A 296 -11.05 -38.29 -26.32
CA HIS A 296 -11.17 -39.43 -25.41
C HIS A 296 -9.85 -40.16 -25.12
N SER A 297 -8.83 -40.05 -26.00
CA SER A 297 -7.51 -40.62 -25.73
C SER A 297 -6.75 -39.78 -24.69
N ILE A 298 -6.87 -38.46 -24.75
CA ILE A 298 -6.30 -37.52 -23.78
C ILE A 298 -7.01 -37.67 -22.43
N GLU A 299 -8.34 -37.55 -22.39
CA GLU A 299 -9.16 -37.71 -21.18
C GLU A 299 -8.87 -39.02 -20.44
N ARG A 300 -8.79 -40.13 -21.18
CA ARG A 300 -8.56 -41.47 -20.61
C ARG A 300 -7.12 -41.71 -20.17
N THR A 301 -6.15 -40.94 -20.64
CA THR A 301 -4.73 -41.12 -20.29
C THR A 301 -4.34 -40.19 -19.15
N VAL A 302 -4.71 -38.91 -19.24
CA VAL A 302 -4.47 -37.91 -18.18
C VAL A 302 -5.34 -38.21 -16.96
N GLY A 303 -6.61 -38.57 -17.14
CA GLY A 303 -7.51 -38.97 -16.04
C GLY A 303 -7.18 -40.32 -15.38
N LYS A 304 -6.05 -40.94 -15.70
CA LYS A 304 -5.46 -42.08 -14.97
C LYS A 304 -4.25 -41.70 -14.13
N LEU A 305 -3.74 -40.48 -14.25
CA LEU A 305 -2.62 -40.02 -13.44
C LEU A 305 -3.07 -39.86 -11.99
N GLU A 306 -2.35 -40.48 -11.06
CA GLU A 306 -2.65 -40.42 -9.62
C GLU A 306 -2.46 -38.98 -9.14
N GLY A 307 -3.56 -38.25 -8.94
CA GLY A 307 -3.56 -36.83 -8.58
C GLY A 307 -4.41 -35.95 -9.51
N VAL A 308 -4.80 -36.42 -10.69
CA VAL A 308 -5.80 -35.73 -11.53
C VAL A 308 -7.21 -36.07 -11.00
N LEU A 309 -7.93 -35.03 -10.58
CA LEU A 309 -9.30 -35.13 -10.05
C LEU A 309 -10.34 -35.17 -11.19
N SER A 310 -10.18 -34.28 -12.18
CA SER A 310 -11.04 -34.25 -13.36
C SER A 310 -10.30 -33.73 -14.59
N ILE A 311 -10.76 -34.13 -15.79
CA ILE A 311 -10.31 -33.56 -17.06
C ILE A 311 -11.49 -33.45 -18.02
N ALA A 312 -11.60 -32.29 -18.68
CA ALA A 312 -12.57 -32.05 -19.73
C ALA A 312 -11.87 -31.40 -20.94
N VAL A 313 -11.98 -32.02 -22.12
CA VAL A 313 -11.32 -31.52 -23.34
C VAL A 313 -12.34 -31.05 -24.37
N ASN A 314 -12.23 -29.79 -24.78
CA ASN A 314 -13.09 -29.17 -25.78
C ASN A 314 -12.37 -29.08 -27.13
N LEU A 315 -12.79 -29.94 -28.07
CA LEU A 315 -12.26 -30.01 -29.43
C LEU A 315 -12.45 -28.71 -30.23
N MET A 316 -13.54 -27.97 -30.02
CA MET A 316 -13.87 -26.78 -30.82
C MET A 316 -12.98 -25.58 -30.46
N THR A 317 -12.49 -25.52 -29.22
CA THR A 317 -11.57 -24.47 -28.74
C THR A 317 -10.11 -24.92 -28.71
N GLU A 318 -9.82 -26.20 -29.01
CA GLU A 318 -8.51 -26.84 -28.81
C GLU A 318 -7.98 -26.65 -27.37
N THR A 319 -8.85 -26.74 -26.35
CA THR A 319 -8.45 -26.57 -24.94
C THR A 319 -8.89 -27.71 -24.05
N ALA A 320 -8.08 -28.03 -23.04
CA ALA A 320 -8.46 -28.89 -21.91
C ALA A 320 -8.49 -28.06 -20.62
N LYS A 321 -9.48 -28.31 -19.75
CA LYS A 321 -9.42 -27.93 -18.33
C LYS A 321 -9.07 -29.20 -17.55
N VAL A 322 -8.04 -29.13 -16.71
CA VAL A 322 -7.56 -30.25 -15.87
C VAL A 322 -7.57 -29.77 -14.42
N GLU A 323 -8.29 -30.50 -13.59
CA GLU A 323 -8.34 -30.33 -12.15
C GLU A 323 -7.42 -31.39 -11.53
N TYR A 324 -6.44 -30.99 -10.73
CA TYR A 324 -5.39 -31.85 -10.20
C TYR A 324 -4.90 -31.36 -8.84
N ASN A 325 -4.38 -32.27 -8.02
CA ASN A 325 -3.72 -31.96 -6.77
C ASN A 325 -2.22 -31.74 -6.99
N GLU A 326 -1.76 -30.51 -6.77
CA GLU A 326 -0.36 -30.11 -6.98
C GLU A 326 0.66 -30.91 -6.15
N GLN A 327 0.27 -31.42 -4.98
CA GLN A 327 1.15 -32.22 -4.12
C GLN A 327 1.43 -33.63 -4.67
N LEU A 328 0.59 -34.14 -5.58
CA LEU A 328 0.68 -35.49 -6.14
C LEU A 328 1.23 -35.50 -7.56
N VAL A 329 0.75 -34.59 -8.42
CA VAL A 329 1.17 -34.48 -9.82
C VAL A 329 1.31 -33.00 -10.18
N GLY A 330 2.49 -32.60 -10.63
CA GLY A 330 2.70 -31.26 -11.17
C GLY A 330 2.33 -31.15 -12.66
N VAL A 331 1.91 -29.95 -13.09
CA VAL A 331 1.47 -29.60 -14.45
C VAL A 331 2.35 -30.16 -15.57
N ARG A 332 3.66 -30.17 -15.36
CA ARG A 332 4.63 -30.65 -16.35
C ARG A 332 4.47 -32.12 -16.69
N THR A 333 4.14 -32.99 -15.73
CA THR A 333 3.88 -34.41 -15.99
C THR A 333 2.62 -34.58 -16.85
N ILE A 334 1.59 -33.76 -16.60
CA ILE A 334 0.37 -33.73 -17.42
C ILE A 334 0.71 -33.30 -18.86
N VAL A 335 1.52 -32.24 -19.03
CA VAL A 335 1.99 -31.79 -20.36
C VAL A 335 2.82 -32.87 -21.06
N ASP A 336 3.87 -33.39 -20.42
CA ASP A 336 4.76 -34.41 -20.98
C ASP A 336 3.94 -35.66 -21.43
N THR A 337 2.92 -36.11 -20.66
CA THR A 337 2.07 -37.25 -21.08
C THR A 337 1.15 -36.97 -22.28
N ILE A 338 0.79 -35.72 -22.55
CA ILE A 338 0.02 -35.34 -23.74
C ILE A 338 0.95 -35.16 -24.95
N GLU A 339 2.18 -34.68 -24.73
CA GLU A 339 3.25 -34.67 -25.75
C GLU A 339 3.62 -36.10 -26.18
N ASP A 340 3.72 -37.05 -25.25
CA ASP A 340 3.96 -38.48 -25.53
C ASP A 340 2.84 -39.14 -26.36
N LEU A 341 1.61 -38.62 -26.29
CA LEU A 341 0.49 -39.02 -27.17
C LEU A 341 0.59 -38.41 -28.59
N GLY A 342 1.55 -37.51 -28.83
CA GLY A 342 1.79 -36.86 -30.11
C GLY A 342 1.04 -35.55 -30.34
N PHE A 343 0.56 -34.89 -29.28
CA PHE A 343 -0.11 -33.58 -29.35
C PHE A 343 0.77 -32.48 -28.75
N ASN A 344 0.81 -31.30 -29.37
CA ASN A 344 1.59 -30.18 -28.82
C ASN A 344 0.74 -29.42 -27.80
N VAL A 345 1.26 -29.19 -26.59
CA VAL A 345 0.54 -28.49 -25.53
C VAL A 345 1.22 -27.19 -25.16
N LEU A 346 0.43 -26.13 -24.99
CA LEU A 346 0.84 -24.91 -24.30
C LEU A 346 -0.02 -24.76 -23.05
N VAL A 347 0.59 -24.47 -21.90
CA VAL A 347 -0.16 -24.04 -20.72
C VAL A 347 -0.79 -22.67 -21.02
N ALA A 348 -2.07 -22.52 -20.73
CA ALA A 348 -2.76 -21.23 -20.83
C ALA A 348 -2.69 -20.54 -19.46
N VAL A 349 -1.49 -20.11 -19.06
CA VAL A 349 -1.36 -19.27 -17.85
C VAL A 349 -2.03 -17.92 -18.10
N ASN A 350 -3.09 -17.65 -17.34
CA ASN A 350 -3.88 -16.43 -17.50
C ASN A 350 -3.06 -15.17 -17.21
N SER A 351 -2.10 -15.18 -16.27
CA SER A 351 -1.37 -13.97 -15.84
C SER A 351 -0.48 -13.34 -16.93
N THR A 352 0.37 -14.11 -17.60
CA THR A 352 1.35 -13.62 -18.59
C THR A 352 0.71 -13.18 -19.90
N LYS A 353 -0.26 -13.96 -20.42
CA LYS A 353 -1.05 -13.55 -21.60
C LYS A 353 -1.92 -12.34 -21.29
N ASN A 354 -2.59 -12.28 -20.13
CA ASN A 354 -3.49 -11.17 -19.82
C ASN A 354 -2.73 -9.84 -19.69
N ALA A 355 -1.55 -9.78 -19.06
CA ALA A 355 -0.83 -8.51 -18.93
C ALA A 355 -0.34 -7.94 -20.29
N GLN A 356 0.12 -8.81 -21.21
CA GLN A 356 0.46 -8.38 -22.56
C GLN A 356 -0.79 -7.95 -23.34
N LEU A 357 -1.88 -8.71 -23.27
CA LEU A 357 -3.16 -8.38 -23.90
C LEU A 357 -3.79 -7.10 -23.32
N GLU A 358 -3.64 -6.84 -22.01
CA GLU A 358 -4.10 -5.64 -21.33
C GLU A 358 -3.28 -4.41 -21.75
N SER A 359 -1.96 -4.54 -21.86
CA SER A 359 -1.12 -3.46 -22.42
C SER A 359 -1.52 -3.12 -23.87
N LEU A 360 -1.82 -4.15 -24.67
CA LEU A 360 -2.29 -4.00 -26.05
C LEU A 360 -3.73 -3.46 -26.12
N SER A 361 -4.61 -3.80 -25.18
CA SER A 361 -5.99 -3.30 -25.10
C SER A 361 -5.99 -1.81 -24.72
N LYS A 362 -5.19 -1.39 -23.74
CA LYS A 362 -4.98 0.03 -23.38
C LYS A 362 -4.41 0.84 -24.56
N VAL A 363 -3.43 0.29 -25.29
CA VAL A 363 -2.92 0.92 -26.54
C VAL A 363 -3.99 0.97 -27.64
N ARG A 364 -4.87 -0.03 -27.75
CA ARG A 364 -5.99 -0.03 -28.70
C ARG A 364 -7.04 1.01 -28.32
N GLU A 365 -7.40 1.13 -27.05
CA GLU A 365 -8.37 2.11 -26.56
C GLU A 365 -7.90 3.56 -26.82
N ILE A 366 -6.62 3.85 -26.55
CA ILE A 366 -6.00 5.16 -26.88
C ILE A 366 -6.06 5.43 -28.41
N LYS A 367 -5.89 4.40 -29.25
CA LYS A 367 -6.06 4.52 -30.70
C LYS A 367 -7.51 4.77 -31.09
N GLU A 368 -8.49 4.14 -30.45
CA GLU A 368 -9.92 4.37 -30.70
C GLU A 368 -10.33 5.81 -30.34
N TRP A 369 -9.92 6.33 -29.18
CA TRP A 369 -10.19 7.73 -28.83
C TRP A 369 -9.51 8.71 -29.79
N ARG A 370 -8.27 8.42 -30.23
CA ARG A 370 -7.57 9.20 -31.25
C ARG A 370 -8.31 9.17 -32.59
N GLN A 371 -8.81 8.01 -33.02
CA GLN A 371 -9.59 7.89 -34.27
C GLN A 371 -10.93 8.62 -34.17
N ALA A 372 -11.65 8.48 -33.06
CA ALA A 372 -12.89 9.21 -32.80
C ALA A 372 -12.67 10.74 -32.83
N LEU A 373 -11.59 11.23 -32.22
CA LEU A 373 -11.18 12.64 -32.29
C LEU A 373 -10.89 13.08 -33.73
N ILE A 374 -10.10 12.31 -34.50
CA ILE A 374 -9.78 12.62 -35.90
C ILE A 374 -11.05 12.65 -36.76
N HIS A 375 -11.95 11.68 -36.60
CA HIS A 375 -13.23 11.64 -37.30
C HIS A 375 -14.13 12.82 -36.89
N SER A 376 -14.14 13.21 -35.61
CA SER A 376 -14.91 14.37 -35.15
C SER A 376 -14.37 15.68 -35.71
N LEU A 377 -13.04 15.84 -35.73
CA LEU A 377 -12.36 17.00 -36.31
C LEU A 377 -12.63 17.11 -37.83
N PHE A 378 -12.70 15.99 -38.54
CA PHE A 378 -13.00 15.95 -39.98
C PHE A 378 -14.37 16.57 -40.33
N PHE A 379 -15.40 16.37 -39.50
CA PHE A 379 -16.71 17.01 -39.68
C PHE A 379 -16.76 18.43 -39.07
N THR A 380 -16.13 18.62 -37.91
CA THR A 380 -16.21 19.86 -37.13
C THR A 380 -15.44 21.02 -37.76
N VAL A 381 -14.25 20.78 -38.33
CA VAL A 381 -13.46 21.85 -38.97
C VAL A 381 -14.19 22.47 -40.17
N PRO A 382 -14.79 21.70 -41.09
CA PRO A 382 -15.69 22.25 -42.11
C PRO A 382 -16.87 23.05 -41.54
N VAL A 383 -17.54 22.58 -40.50
CA VAL A 383 -18.65 23.33 -39.86
C VAL A 383 -18.16 24.66 -39.29
N PHE A 384 -17.04 24.67 -38.57
CA PHE A 384 -16.39 25.88 -38.05
C PHE A 384 -16.00 26.85 -39.18
N VAL A 385 -15.44 26.35 -40.28
CA VAL A 385 -15.09 27.17 -41.46
C VAL A 385 -16.35 27.77 -42.10
N LEU A 386 -17.42 26.99 -42.27
CA LEU A 386 -18.71 27.45 -42.80
C LEU A 386 -19.38 28.50 -41.90
N ALA A 387 -19.31 28.33 -40.58
CA ALA A 387 -19.98 29.18 -39.60
C ALA A 387 -19.21 30.47 -39.26
N MET A 388 -17.90 30.37 -39.01
CA MET A 388 -17.08 31.52 -38.55
C MET A 388 -16.18 32.12 -39.63
N VAL A 389 -15.56 31.30 -40.48
CA VAL A 389 -14.46 31.77 -41.34
C VAL A 389 -14.99 32.36 -42.64
N LEU A 390 -15.90 31.69 -43.34
CA LEU A 390 -16.45 32.16 -44.61
C LEU A 390 -17.23 33.49 -44.54
N PRO A 391 -17.97 33.84 -43.47
CA PRO A 391 -18.64 35.16 -43.40
C PRO A 391 -17.69 36.36 -43.32
N GLN A 392 -16.44 36.15 -42.85
CA GLN A 392 -15.46 37.23 -42.65
C GLN A 392 -14.81 37.67 -43.97
N PHE A 393 -14.56 36.75 -44.89
CA PHE A 393 -13.94 37.08 -46.18
C PHE A 393 -14.94 37.75 -47.14
N ALA A 394 -14.50 38.78 -47.86
CA ALA A 394 -15.37 39.56 -48.72
C ALA A 394 -15.88 38.79 -49.96
N TRP A 395 -15.05 37.94 -50.59
CA TRP A 395 -15.46 37.20 -51.79
C TRP A 395 -16.51 36.13 -51.49
N THR A 396 -16.48 35.55 -50.29
CA THR A 396 -17.30 34.40 -49.88
C THR A 396 -18.70 34.80 -49.43
N ARG A 397 -18.97 36.09 -49.18
CA ARG A 397 -20.32 36.57 -48.82
C ARG A 397 -21.39 36.20 -49.86
N SER A 398 -21.03 36.25 -51.15
CA SER A 398 -21.92 35.79 -52.23
C SER A 398 -22.31 34.31 -52.13
N PHE A 399 -21.45 33.47 -51.55
CA PHE A 399 -21.73 32.05 -51.30
C PHE A 399 -22.56 31.85 -50.01
N VAL A 400 -22.30 32.67 -48.98
CA VAL A 400 -23.03 32.62 -47.70
C VAL A 400 -24.52 32.97 -47.85
N HIS A 401 -24.84 33.90 -48.75
CA HIS A 401 -26.21 34.35 -49.01
C HIS A 401 -26.99 33.56 -50.09
N ILE A 402 -26.48 32.41 -50.57
CA ILE A 402 -27.23 31.56 -51.51
C ILE A 402 -28.43 30.91 -50.79
N THR A 403 -29.64 31.25 -51.21
CA THR A 403 -30.90 30.68 -50.72
C THR A 403 -31.41 29.58 -51.67
N LEU A 404 -31.74 28.39 -51.14
CA LEU A 404 -32.39 27.33 -51.93
C LEU A 404 -33.92 27.48 -51.92
N ALA A 405 -34.46 27.98 -50.82
CA ALA A 405 -35.86 28.35 -50.62
C ALA A 405 -35.89 29.58 -49.71
N PRO A 406 -36.99 30.36 -49.67
CA PRO A 406 -37.09 31.50 -48.75
C PRO A 406 -36.95 31.01 -47.30
N GLY A 407 -36.07 31.64 -46.53
CA GLY A 407 -35.68 31.20 -45.19
C GLY A 407 -34.65 30.06 -45.10
N LEU A 408 -34.27 29.40 -46.21
CA LEU A 408 -33.30 28.29 -46.22
C LEU A 408 -32.02 28.63 -46.99
N TYR A 409 -30.92 28.81 -46.26
CA TYR A 409 -29.60 29.13 -46.81
C TYR A 409 -28.75 27.88 -47.03
N LEU A 410 -27.98 27.84 -48.11
CA LEU A 410 -27.09 26.73 -48.46
C LEU A 410 -26.08 26.44 -47.35
N THR A 411 -25.54 27.49 -46.71
CA THR A 411 -24.54 27.34 -45.65
C THR A 411 -25.09 26.63 -44.42
N ASP A 412 -26.34 26.87 -44.03
CA ASP A 412 -26.93 26.27 -42.83
C ASP A 412 -27.35 24.83 -43.08
N LEU A 413 -27.85 24.53 -44.29
CA LEU A 413 -28.13 23.17 -44.73
C LEU A 413 -26.86 22.29 -44.75
N LEU A 414 -25.74 22.84 -45.24
CA LEU A 414 -24.44 22.15 -45.21
C LEU A 414 -23.96 21.92 -43.78
N GLN A 415 -24.10 22.90 -42.88
CA GLN A 415 -23.76 22.73 -41.46
C GLN A 415 -24.63 21.65 -40.79
N PHE A 416 -25.94 21.63 -41.05
CA PHE A 416 -26.85 20.59 -40.56
C PHE A 416 -26.41 19.18 -41.00
N ILE A 417 -26.16 19.00 -42.31
CA ILE A 417 -25.73 17.71 -42.88
C ILE A 417 -24.40 17.25 -42.29
N LEU A 418 -23.41 18.14 -42.12
CA LEU A 418 -22.11 17.80 -41.52
C LEU A 418 -22.19 17.54 -40.02
N THR A 419 -23.15 18.14 -39.32
CA THR A 419 -23.31 18.00 -37.86
C THR A 419 -24.03 16.70 -37.48
N ILE A 420 -24.89 16.14 -38.35
CA ILE A 420 -25.58 14.87 -38.08
C ILE A 420 -24.59 13.71 -37.79
N PRO A 421 -23.57 13.42 -38.61
CA PRO A 421 -22.55 12.41 -38.28
C PRO A 421 -21.80 12.70 -36.99
N ALA A 422 -21.42 13.96 -36.75
CA ALA A 422 -20.73 14.36 -35.53
C ALA A 422 -21.59 14.11 -34.27
N GLN A 423 -22.86 14.50 -34.30
CA GLN A 423 -23.80 14.38 -33.18
C GLN A 423 -24.24 12.93 -32.93
N PHE A 424 -24.66 12.20 -33.96
CA PHE A 424 -25.36 10.92 -33.80
C PHE A 424 -24.52 9.68 -34.10
N ILE A 425 -23.44 9.77 -34.89
CA ILE A 425 -22.52 8.64 -35.07
C ILE A 425 -21.43 8.71 -34.01
N ILE A 426 -20.70 9.83 -33.94
CA ILE A 426 -19.57 9.97 -33.02
C ILE A 426 -20.06 10.26 -31.59
N GLY A 427 -21.01 11.18 -31.44
CA GLY A 427 -21.64 11.50 -30.15
C GLY A 427 -22.54 10.40 -29.56
N SER A 428 -22.84 9.33 -30.30
CA SER A 428 -23.64 8.17 -29.82
C SER A 428 -23.12 7.60 -28.51
N ARG A 429 -21.80 7.51 -28.33
CA ARG A 429 -21.14 7.02 -27.11
C ARG A 429 -21.61 7.80 -25.87
N PHE A 430 -21.66 9.13 -25.96
CA PHE A 430 -22.11 9.99 -24.85
C PHE A 430 -23.63 9.90 -24.64
N LEU A 431 -24.41 9.82 -25.72
CA LEU A 431 -25.87 9.71 -25.66
C LEU A 431 -26.32 8.42 -24.98
N ILE A 432 -25.70 7.29 -25.32
CA ILE A 432 -25.99 5.97 -24.72
C ILE A 432 -25.58 5.96 -23.24
N SER A 433 -24.39 6.48 -22.92
CA SER A 433 -23.89 6.63 -21.54
C SER A 433 -24.83 7.49 -20.68
N ALA A 434 -25.23 8.65 -21.20
CA ALA A 434 -26.16 9.57 -20.53
C ALA A 434 -27.53 8.95 -20.29
N TYR A 435 -28.09 8.23 -21.27
CA TYR A 435 -29.37 7.55 -21.13
C TYR A 435 -29.35 6.48 -20.02
N ARG A 436 -28.30 5.63 -20.01
CA ARG A 436 -28.07 4.64 -18.95
C ARG A 436 -27.94 5.33 -17.58
N SER A 437 -27.03 6.30 -17.46
CA SER A 437 -26.82 7.10 -16.26
C SER A 437 -28.10 7.72 -15.67
N LEU A 438 -29.03 8.17 -16.51
CA LEU A 438 -30.30 8.72 -16.08
C LEU A 438 -31.26 7.64 -15.54
N SER A 439 -31.27 6.46 -16.16
CA SER A 439 -32.07 5.29 -15.74
C SER A 439 -31.75 4.87 -14.30
N HIS A 440 -30.46 4.84 -13.93
CA HIS A 440 -29.99 4.45 -12.59
C HIS A 440 -29.95 5.61 -11.57
N LYS A 441 -30.58 6.75 -11.88
CA LYS A 441 -30.67 7.94 -11.00
C LYS A 441 -29.31 8.51 -10.56
N SER A 442 -28.25 8.25 -11.32
CA SER A 442 -26.87 8.68 -11.02
C SER A 442 -26.34 9.57 -12.16
N PRO A 443 -26.74 10.86 -12.23
CA PRO A 443 -26.41 11.72 -13.36
C PRO A 443 -24.90 11.99 -13.45
N THR A 444 -24.28 11.53 -14.53
CA THR A 444 -22.84 11.67 -14.79
C THR A 444 -22.51 12.91 -15.64
N MET A 445 -21.21 13.15 -15.85
CA MET A 445 -20.71 14.16 -16.79
C MET A 445 -21.36 14.06 -18.18
N ASP A 446 -21.54 12.84 -18.70
CA ASP A 446 -22.05 12.61 -20.04
C ASP A 446 -23.51 13.09 -20.21
N VAL A 447 -24.26 13.20 -19.11
CA VAL A 447 -25.61 13.82 -19.08
C VAL A 447 -25.56 15.32 -19.37
N LEU A 448 -24.62 16.05 -18.76
CA LEU A 448 -24.42 17.49 -19.03
C LEU A 448 -24.00 17.73 -20.49
N VAL A 449 -23.12 16.87 -21.01
CA VAL A 449 -22.62 16.90 -22.39
C VAL A 449 -23.74 16.60 -23.39
N SER A 450 -24.51 15.55 -23.15
CA SER A 450 -25.63 15.16 -24.02
C SER A 450 -26.74 16.21 -23.99
N LEU A 451 -27.10 16.74 -22.82
CA LEU A 451 -28.12 17.78 -22.70
C LEU A 451 -27.73 19.07 -23.44
N SER A 452 -26.49 19.55 -23.25
CA SER A 452 -26.02 20.79 -23.90
C SER A 452 -25.89 20.68 -25.42
N THR A 453 -25.35 19.56 -25.93
CA THR A 453 -25.22 19.34 -27.37
C THR A 453 -26.58 19.10 -28.04
N LEU A 454 -27.46 18.27 -27.47
CA LEU A 454 -28.81 18.10 -28.01
C LEU A 454 -29.61 19.41 -27.98
N ALA A 455 -29.51 20.21 -26.92
CA ALA A 455 -30.18 21.52 -26.86
C ALA A 455 -29.72 22.45 -27.99
N ALA A 456 -28.41 22.55 -28.23
CA ALA A 456 -27.85 23.34 -29.33
C ALA A 456 -28.27 22.81 -30.72
N PHE A 457 -28.24 21.49 -30.92
CA PHE A 457 -28.65 20.86 -32.17
C PHE A 457 -30.14 21.06 -32.48
N PHE A 458 -31.03 20.71 -31.54
CA PHE A 458 -32.48 20.85 -31.73
C PHE A 458 -32.90 22.31 -31.84
N PHE A 459 -32.29 23.23 -31.09
CA PHE A 459 -32.48 24.68 -31.29
C PHE A 459 -32.19 25.08 -32.74
N SER A 460 -31.07 24.63 -33.29
CA SER A 460 -30.63 25.01 -34.64
C SER A 460 -31.58 24.47 -35.72
N VAL A 461 -32.08 23.24 -35.53
CA VAL A 461 -33.11 22.65 -36.39
C VAL A 461 -34.43 23.41 -36.29
N LEU A 462 -34.90 23.75 -35.09
CA LEU A 462 -36.13 24.51 -34.88
C LEU A 462 -36.05 25.94 -35.44
N SER A 463 -34.90 26.60 -35.29
CA SER A 463 -34.62 27.93 -35.87
C SER A 463 -34.69 27.90 -37.40
N MET A 464 -34.07 26.89 -38.02
CA MET A 464 -34.13 26.68 -39.48
C MET A 464 -35.55 26.37 -39.96
N ILE A 465 -36.30 25.50 -39.27
CA ILE A 465 -37.70 25.19 -39.59
C ILE A 465 -38.58 26.44 -39.45
N ARG A 466 -38.38 27.24 -38.40
CA ARG A 466 -39.13 28.50 -38.18
C ARG A 466 -38.89 29.47 -39.34
N ALA A 467 -37.64 29.69 -39.73
CA ALA A 467 -37.30 30.63 -40.80
C ALA A 467 -37.91 30.23 -42.15
N VAL A 468 -37.99 28.92 -42.45
CA VAL A 468 -38.71 28.40 -43.62
C VAL A 468 -40.22 28.62 -43.49
N TYR A 469 -40.82 28.34 -42.33
CA TYR A 469 -42.25 28.52 -42.11
C TYR A 469 -42.67 30.00 -42.20
N THR A 470 -41.91 30.92 -41.60
CA THR A 470 -42.17 32.37 -41.63
C THR A 470 -41.64 33.06 -42.88
N GLN A 471 -41.02 32.33 -43.82
CA GLN A 471 -40.43 32.87 -45.05
C GLN A 471 -39.48 34.06 -44.78
N ALA A 472 -38.65 33.94 -43.74
CA ALA A 472 -37.82 35.04 -43.25
C ALA A 472 -36.81 35.54 -44.29
N THR A 473 -36.68 36.86 -44.40
CA THR A 473 -35.70 37.54 -45.28
C THR A 473 -34.31 37.67 -44.65
N SER A 474 -34.20 37.48 -43.33
CA SER A 474 -32.96 37.44 -42.57
C SER A 474 -32.47 36.01 -42.37
N LYS A 475 -31.15 35.85 -42.23
CA LYS A 475 -30.53 34.55 -41.98
C LYS A 475 -30.91 34.02 -40.58
N PRO A 476 -31.36 32.76 -40.42
CA PRO A 476 -31.60 32.19 -39.10
C PRO A 476 -30.31 32.08 -38.29
N VAL A 477 -30.43 32.27 -36.97
CA VAL A 477 -29.33 32.00 -36.04
C VAL A 477 -29.32 30.49 -35.76
N VAL A 478 -28.18 29.85 -36.05
CA VAL A 478 -27.94 28.41 -35.85
C VAL A 478 -26.65 28.21 -35.05
N PHE A 479 -26.60 27.13 -34.28
CA PHE A 479 -25.51 26.78 -33.35
C PHE A 479 -24.95 25.37 -33.61
N PHE A 480 -25.03 24.90 -34.87
CA PHE A 480 -24.50 23.60 -35.31
C PHE A 480 -22.97 23.48 -35.09
N ASP A 481 -22.26 24.60 -35.21
CA ASP A 481 -20.87 24.76 -34.83
C ASP A 481 -20.64 24.49 -33.35
N THR A 482 -21.45 25.05 -32.45
CA THR A 482 -21.29 24.82 -31.01
C THR A 482 -21.44 23.34 -30.65
N SER A 483 -22.43 22.64 -31.23
CA SER A 483 -22.67 21.21 -30.94
C SER A 483 -21.50 20.33 -31.39
N SER A 484 -21.02 20.53 -32.62
CA SER A 484 -19.90 19.75 -33.18
C SER A 484 -18.55 20.08 -32.52
N MET A 485 -18.30 21.35 -32.19
CA MET A 485 -17.09 21.77 -31.47
C MET A 485 -17.05 21.26 -30.03
N LEU A 486 -18.17 21.26 -29.31
CA LEU A 486 -18.22 20.71 -27.95
C LEU A 486 -17.87 19.23 -27.93
N ILE A 487 -18.46 18.42 -28.83
CA ILE A 487 -18.11 17.00 -28.99
C ILE A 487 -16.62 16.83 -29.29
N SER A 488 -16.06 17.61 -30.22
CA SER A 488 -14.63 17.56 -30.55
C SER A 488 -13.71 17.90 -29.37
N PHE A 489 -14.03 18.93 -28.58
CA PHE A 489 -13.22 19.32 -27.41
C PHE A 489 -13.30 18.28 -26.28
N ILE A 490 -14.47 17.66 -26.08
CA ILE A 490 -14.65 16.62 -25.06
C ILE A 490 -13.94 15.34 -25.46
N LEU A 491 -13.98 14.96 -26.75
CA LEU A 491 -13.18 13.85 -27.29
C LEU A 491 -11.67 14.10 -27.15
N MET A 492 -11.21 15.34 -27.36
CA MET A 492 -9.81 15.71 -27.09
C MET A 492 -9.47 15.55 -25.61
N GLY A 493 -10.37 15.96 -24.71
CA GLY A 493 -10.22 15.76 -23.26
C GLY A 493 -10.07 14.28 -22.89
N ARG A 494 -10.99 13.42 -23.36
CA ARG A 494 -10.95 11.96 -23.13
C ARG A 494 -9.72 11.29 -23.74
N TYR A 495 -9.30 11.71 -24.93
CA TYR A 495 -8.06 11.23 -25.56
C TYR A 495 -6.83 11.55 -24.70
N LEU A 496 -6.70 12.79 -24.21
CA LEU A 496 -5.57 13.21 -23.37
C LEU A 496 -5.61 12.57 -21.98
N GLU A 497 -6.81 12.36 -21.42
CA GLU A 497 -7.04 11.58 -20.19
C GLU A 497 -6.47 10.16 -20.33
N ASN A 498 -6.92 9.40 -21.33
CA ASN A 498 -6.51 8.00 -21.46
C ASN A 498 -5.06 7.85 -21.98
N MET A 499 -4.55 8.83 -22.72
CA MET A 499 -3.11 8.91 -23.03
C MET A 499 -2.26 9.11 -21.77
N ALA A 500 -2.71 9.93 -20.80
CA ALA A 500 -2.02 10.12 -19.53
C ALA A 500 -2.04 8.84 -18.68
N LYS A 501 -3.21 8.16 -18.58
CA LYS A 501 -3.33 6.87 -17.88
C LYS A 501 -2.39 5.80 -18.49
N GLY A 502 -2.32 5.72 -19.81
CA GLY A 502 -1.52 4.71 -20.52
C GLY A 502 -0.01 4.82 -20.32
N GLN A 503 0.53 6.02 -20.04
CA GLN A 503 1.98 6.17 -19.80
C GLN A 503 2.43 5.53 -18.49
N SER A 504 1.59 5.54 -17.46
CA SER A 504 1.91 5.01 -16.13
C SER A 504 1.98 3.48 -16.12
N SER A 505 1.08 2.80 -16.84
CA SER A 505 1.10 1.33 -16.97
C SER A 505 2.35 0.80 -17.70
N SER A 506 3.10 1.65 -18.43
CA SER A 506 4.36 1.25 -19.06
C SER A 506 5.46 0.87 -18.07
N ALA A 507 5.39 1.33 -16.81
CA ALA A 507 6.36 0.93 -15.78
C ALA A 507 6.13 -0.55 -15.35
N LEU A 508 4.87 -0.93 -15.14
CA LEU A 508 4.46 -2.31 -14.83
C LEU A 508 4.90 -3.28 -15.95
N SER A 509 4.61 -2.93 -17.21
CA SER A 509 5.00 -3.78 -18.36
C SER A 509 6.53 -3.95 -18.50
N LYS A 510 7.35 -3.02 -18.01
CA LYS A 510 8.82 -3.20 -17.97
C LYS A 510 9.23 -4.23 -16.93
N LEU A 511 8.66 -4.17 -15.71
CA LEU A 511 8.93 -5.16 -14.66
C LEU A 511 8.54 -6.58 -15.12
N MET A 512 7.39 -6.73 -15.78
CA MET A 512 6.95 -8.02 -16.32
C MET A 512 7.79 -8.52 -17.51
N SER A 513 8.59 -7.66 -18.15
CA SER A 513 9.54 -8.07 -19.20
C SER A 513 10.87 -8.63 -18.64
N LEU A 514 11.03 -8.63 -17.30
CA LEU A 514 12.23 -9.14 -16.64
C LEU A 514 12.23 -10.67 -16.52
N THR A 515 11.08 -11.31 -16.32
CA THR A 515 10.98 -12.79 -16.36
C THR A 515 11.28 -13.32 -17.77
N PRO A 516 12.21 -14.27 -17.96
CA PRO A 516 12.37 -14.97 -19.23
C PRO A 516 11.19 -15.92 -19.49
N SER A 517 10.89 -16.16 -20.76
CA SER A 517 9.81 -17.08 -21.18
C SER A 517 10.22 -18.56 -21.20
N THR A 518 11.51 -18.86 -21.08
CA THR A 518 12.06 -20.23 -21.10
C THR A 518 13.23 -20.38 -20.14
N ALA A 519 13.37 -21.56 -19.55
CA ALA A 519 14.49 -21.98 -18.72
C ALA A 519 15.17 -23.24 -19.29
N CYS A 520 16.42 -23.50 -18.90
CA CYS A 520 17.13 -24.73 -19.24
C CYS A 520 17.14 -25.66 -18.02
N LEU A 521 16.37 -26.75 -18.09
CA LEU A 521 16.29 -27.77 -17.05
C LEU A 521 17.34 -28.86 -17.29
N LEU A 522 17.97 -29.32 -16.20
CA LEU A 522 18.80 -30.52 -16.16
C LEU A 522 17.99 -31.73 -15.67
N GLN A 523 17.94 -32.79 -16.47
CA GLN A 523 17.42 -34.08 -16.04
C GLN A 523 18.54 -34.91 -15.41
N LEU A 524 18.37 -35.29 -14.14
CA LEU A 524 19.26 -36.21 -13.44
C LEU A 524 18.80 -37.66 -13.62
N ASP A 525 19.75 -38.59 -13.67
CA ASP A 525 19.47 -40.02 -13.44
C ASP A 525 19.15 -40.24 -11.95
N PRO A 526 17.96 -40.76 -11.59
CA PRO A 526 17.55 -40.92 -10.19
C PRO A 526 18.43 -41.87 -9.36
N VAL A 527 19.29 -42.68 -10.00
CA VAL A 527 20.19 -43.61 -9.29
C VAL A 527 21.61 -43.06 -9.16
N SER A 528 22.16 -42.42 -10.19
CA SER A 528 23.55 -41.92 -10.19
C SER A 528 23.70 -40.43 -9.88
N ASN A 529 22.62 -39.65 -9.88
CA ASN A 529 22.62 -38.19 -9.72
C ASN A 529 23.49 -37.44 -10.78
N VAL A 530 23.77 -38.10 -11.91
CA VAL A 530 24.48 -37.52 -13.06
C VAL A 530 23.48 -36.87 -14.00
N VAL A 531 23.87 -35.72 -14.61
CA VAL A 531 23.08 -35.04 -15.64
C VAL A 531 23.02 -35.89 -16.90
N VAL A 532 21.82 -36.31 -17.29
CA VAL A 532 21.55 -37.14 -18.49
C VAL A 532 21.24 -36.28 -19.70
N ALA A 533 20.47 -35.21 -19.54
CA ALA A 533 20.01 -34.35 -20.63
C ALA A 533 19.70 -32.92 -20.16
N GLU A 534 19.71 -31.98 -21.12
CA GLU A 534 19.28 -30.59 -20.93
C GLU A 534 18.01 -30.34 -21.76
N LYS A 535 16.84 -30.12 -21.13
CA LYS A 535 15.56 -29.79 -21.80
C LYS A 535 15.27 -28.31 -21.61
N ARG A 536 15.11 -27.55 -22.70
CA ARG A 536 14.55 -26.18 -22.61
C ARG A 536 13.04 -26.28 -22.40
N ILE A 537 12.54 -25.70 -21.32
CA ILE A 537 11.12 -25.67 -20.96
C ILE A 537 10.62 -24.22 -20.85
N PRO A 538 9.32 -23.94 -21.09
CA PRO A 538 8.67 -22.70 -20.66
C PRO A 538 8.92 -22.45 -19.16
N SER A 539 9.09 -21.19 -18.76
CA SER A 539 9.29 -20.83 -17.34
C SER A 539 8.06 -21.13 -16.46
N GLU A 540 6.88 -21.19 -17.06
CA GLU A 540 5.61 -21.59 -16.45
C GLU A 540 5.54 -23.08 -16.06
N LEU A 541 6.49 -23.91 -16.53
CA LEU A 541 6.55 -25.36 -16.23
C LEU A 541 7.66 -25.75 -15.23
N ILE A 542 8.32 -24.76 -14.62
CA ILE A 542 9.35 -24.99 -13.58
C ILE A 542 8.65 -25.36 -12.27
N GLN A 543 9.11 -26.42 -11.62
CA GLN A 543 8.60 -26.90 -10.35
C GLN A 543 9.61 -26.67 -9.22
N GLN A 544 9.13 -26.63 -7.97
CA GLN A 544 10.02 -26.54 -6.81
C GLN A 544 10.96 -27.75 -6.78
N GLY A 545 12.25 -27.51 -6.56
CA GLY A 545 13.29 -28.54 -6.58
C GLY A 545 13.92 -28.81 -7.95
N ASP A 546 13.39 -28.29 -9.07
CA ASP A 546 13.99 -28.43 -10.39
C ASP A 546 15.42 -27.86 -10.43
N LEU A 547 16.36 -28.58 -11.07
CA LEU A 547 17.71 -28.10 -11.32
C LEU A 547 17.81 -27.38 -12.67
N LEU A 548 18.12 -26.10 -12.62
CA LEU A 548 18.20 -25.21 -13.78
C LEU A 548 19.66 -24.82 -14.05
N LYS A 549 20.06 -24.85 -15.32
CA LYS A 549 21.38 -24.41 -15.78
C LYS A 549 21.30 -23.00 -16.33
N ILE A 550 22.05 -22.08 -15.73
CA ILE A 550 22.11 -20.67 -16.13
C ILE A 550 23.44 -20.43 -16.87
N VAL A 551 23.35 -19.96 -18.12
CA VAL A 551 24.51 -19.64 -18.98
C VAL A 551 24.78 -18.12 -18.99
N PRO A 552 25.94 -17.64 -19.47
CA PRO A 552 26.32 -16.23 -19.33
C PRO A 552 25.37 -15.33 -20.12
N GLY A 553 24.87 -14.26 -19.50
CA GLY A 553 23.88 -13.35 -20.10
C GLY A 553 22.43 -13.84 -20.10
N ASP A 554 22.13 -15.08 -19.67
CA ASP A 554 20.74 -15.51 -19.47
C ASP A 554 20.12 -14.77 -18.27
N LYS A 555 18.81 -14.52 -18.35
CA LYS A 555 18.04 -14.07 -17.18
C LYS A 555 17.72 -15.27 -16.29
N ILE A 556 17.79 -15.08 -14.98
CA ILE A 556 17.41 -16.09 -14.00
C ILE A 556 15.87 -16.25 -14.05
N PRO A 557 15.32 -17.46 -14.25
CA PRO A 557 13.89 -17.62 -14.50
C PRO A 557 13.02 -17.59 -13.24
N THR A 558 13.59 -17.93 -12.08
CA THR A 558 12.86 -18.18 -10.83
C THR A 558 13.78 -17.96 -9.64
N ASP A 559 13.26 -17.90 -8.41
CA ASP A 559 14.12 -17.82 -7.21
C ASP A 559 14.73 -19.20 -6.89
N GLY A 560 15.97 -19.24 -6.42
CA GLY A 560 16.61 -20.51 -6.08
C GLY A 560 17.96 -20.43 -5.39
N LEU A 561 18.56 -21.60 -5.16
CA LEU A 561 19.85 -21.79 -4.49
C LEU A 561 20.89 -22.30 -5.49
N VAL A 562 22.09 -21.71 -5.53
CA VAL A 562 23.17 -22.17 -6.41
C VAL A 562 23.72 -23.51 -5.91
N THR A 563 23.66 -24.55 -6.73
CA THR A 563 24.08 -25.93 -6.39
C THR A 563 25.43 -26.34 -6.97
N ALA A 564 25.87 -25.72 -8.07
CA ALA A 564 27.24 -25.89 -8.57
C ALA A 564 27.64 -24.75 -9.52
N GLY A 565 28.94 -24.47 -9.61
CA GLY A 565 29.47 -23.34 -10.36
C GLY A 565 29.49 -22.03 -9.55
N ALA A 566 29.85 -20.94 -10.22
CA ALA A 566 29.91 -19.60 -9.66
C ALA A 566 29.84 -18.56 -10.77
N SER A 567 29.23 -17.41 -10.50
CA SER A 567 29.14 -16.28 -11.44
C SER A 567 28.90 -14.98 -10.70
N SER A 568 29.15 -13.85 -11.35
CA SER A 568 28.54 -12.58 -10.95
C SER A 568 27.10 -12.53 -11.47
N VAL A 569 26.18 -11.98 -10.68
CA VAL A 569 24.78 -11.75 -11.05
C VAL A 569 24.48 -10.27 -10.92
N ASP A 570 23.94 -9.68 -11.98
CA ASP A 570 23.45 -8.30 -12.00
C ASP A 570 22.02 -8.29 -11.44
N GLU A 571 21.91 -7.87 -10.18
CA GLU A 571 20.65 -7.72 -9.46
C GLU A 571 20.07 -6.29 -9.55
N SER A 572 20.73 -5.38 -10.30
CA SER A 572 20.42 -3.94 -10.34
C SER A 572 18.97 -3.60 -10.70
N MET A 573 18.30 -4.44 -11.48
CA MET A 573 16.91 -4.26 -11.88
C MET A 573 15.90 -4.56 -10.76
N VAL A 574 16.32 -5.30 -9.72
CA VAL A 574 15.50 -5.66 -8.55
C VAL A 574 15.97 -4.91 -7.30
N THR A 575 17.28 -4.96 -6.99
CA THR A 575 17.86 -4.35 -5.78
C THR A 575 18.30 -2.89 -5.96
N GLY A 576 18.41 -2.42 -7.21
CA GLY A 576 18.89 -1.07 -7.53
C GLY A 576 20.38 -0.82 -7.33
N GLU A 577 21.15 -1.83 -6.91
CA GLU A 577 22.61 -1.77 -6.73
C GLU A 577 23.32 -1.91 -8.08
N VAL A 578 24.36 -1.10 -8.34
CA VAL A 578 25.01 -1.02 -9.67
C VAL A 578 26.08 -2.11 -9.86
N ASP A 579 26.65 -2.62 -8.77
CA ASP A 579 27.72 -3.61 -8.81
C ASP A 579 27.15 -5.03 -8.80
N ALA A 580 27.64 -5.89 -9.70
CA ALA A 580 27.18 -7.27 -9.80
C ALA A 580 27.66 -8.11 -8.61
N VAL A 581 26.73 -8.84 -7.99
CA VAL A 581 26.97 -9.66 -6.79
C VAL A 581 27.56 -11.00 -7.17
N ASN A 582 28.70 -11.38 -6.59
CA ASN A 582 29.32 -12.68 -6.83
C ASN A 582 28.57 -13.79 -6.07
N LYS A 583 28.00 -14.75 -6.79
CA LYS A 583 27.28 -15.92 -6.27
C LYS A 583 28.11 -17.19 -6.43
N LYS A 584 28.11 -18.04 -5.40
CA LYS A 584 28.82 -19.32 -5.29
C LYS A 584 27.86 -20.39 -4.77
N HIS A 585 28.33 -21.64 -4.71
CA HIS A 585 27.57 -22.76 -4.14
C HIS A 585 26.99 -22.41 -2.75
N GLY A 586 25.67 -22.52 -2.60
CA GLY A 586 24.93 -22.20 -1.38
C GLY A 586 24.40 -20.77 -1.29
N ASP A 587 24.71 -19.90 -2.26
CA ASP A 587 24.12 -18.55 -2.30
C ASP A 587 22.75 -18.56 -2.99
N THR A 588 21.86 -17.65 -2.59
CA THR A 588 20.54 -17.48 -3.20
C THR A 588 20.58 -16.53 -4.41
N VAL A 589 19.74 -16.81 -5.40
CA VAL A 589 19.54 -16.01 -6.61
C VAL A 589 18.06 -15.68 -6.81
N ILE A 590 17.79 -14.50 -7.39
CA ILE A 590 16.44 -13.92 -7.52
C ILE A 590 16.00 -13.99 -8.98
N GLY A 591 14.75 -14.38 -9.23
CA GLY A 591 14.14 -14.40 -10.56
C GLY A 591 14.10 -13.01 -11.23
N GLY A 592 14.34 -12.97 -12.54
CA GLY A 592 14.37 -11.74 -13.35
C GLY A 592 15.71 -10.98 -13.35
N THR A 593 16.65 -11.34 -12.49
CA THR A 593 18.04 -10.83 -12.51
C THR A 593 18.85 -11.40 -13.67
N VAL A 594 19.99 -10.80 -14.03
CA VAL A 594 20.78 -11.19 -15.21
C VAL A 594 22.08 -11.86 -14.78
N ASN A 595 22.36 -13.05 -15.29
CA ASN A 595 23.64 -13.70 -15.07
C ASN A 595 24.77 -13.01 -15.84
N GLY A 596 25.90 -12.78 -15.17
CA GLY A 596 27.12 -12.22 -15.74
C GLY A 596 27.90 -13.22 -16.61
N LEU A 597 29.20 -13.36 -16.35
CA LEU A 597 30.13 -14.07 -17.23
C LEU A 597 30.29 -15.57 -16.93
N GLY A 598 29.95 -16.02 -15.72
CA GLY A 598 30.09 -17.40 -15.28
C GLY A 598 28.89 -18.28 -15.62
N THR A 599 29.03 -19.58 -15.40
CA THR A 599 27.93 -20.54 -15.47
C THR A 599 27.71 -21.19 -14.12
N PHE A 600 26.45 -21.40 -13.77
CA PHE A 600 26.08 -22.12 -12.57
C PHE A 600 24.79 -22.91 -12.78
N THR A 601 24.61 -23.91 -11.92
CA THR A 601 23.35 -24.61 -11.74
C THR A 601 22.71 -24.14 -10.46
N MET A 602 21.40 -24.03 -10.47
CA MET A 602 20.59 -23.63 -9.32
C MET A 602 19.44 -24.60 -9.14
N GLN A 603 19.01 -24.80 -7.90
CA GLN A 603 17.78 -25.49 -7.57
C GLN A 603 16.68 -24.45 -7.34
N ALA A 604 15.54 -24.60 -8.04
CA ALA A 604 14.38 -23.72 -7.87
C ALA A 604 13.78 -23.88 -6.45
N THR A 605 13.61 -22.78 -5.71
CA THR A 605 13.02 -22.78 -4.36
C THR A 605 11.64 -22.16 -4.31
N ARG A 606 11.40 -21.07 -5.06
CA ARG A 606 10.07 -20.47 -5.27
C ARG A 606 9.83 -20.32 -6.76
N VAL A 607 8.62 -20.64 -7.21
CA VAL A 607 8.26 -20.72 -8.64
C VAL A 607 6.97 -19.97 -8.96
N GLY A 608 6.80 -19.56 -10.22
CA GLY A 608 5.60 -18.91 -10.73
C GLY A 608 5.13 -17.72 -9.88
N SER A 609 3.99 -17.91 -9.21
CA SER A 609 3.31 -16.98 -8.31
C SER A 609 4.19 -16.46 -7.17
N ASP A 610 5.10 -17.30 -6.67
CA ASP A 610 5.74 -17.10 -5.36
C ASP A 610 7.18 -16.56 -5.47
N THR A 611 7.65 -16.32 -6.69
CA THR A 611 8.92 -15.63 -6.90
C THR A 611 8.85 -14.20 -6.38
N ALA A 612 9.96 -13.67 -5.87
CA ALA A 612 10.03 -12.30 -5.34
C ALA A 612 9.50 -11.26 -6.36
N LEU A 613 9.84 -11.43 -7.64
CA LEU A 613 9.38 -10.55 -8.72
C LEU A 613 7.85 -10.63 -8.96
N SER A 614 7.25 -11.82 -8.89
CA SER A 614 5.78 -11.97 -8.99
C SER A 614 5.06 -11.33 -7.80
N GLN A 615 5.61 -11.45 -6.59
CA GLN A 615 5.07 -10.80 -5.40
C GLN A 615 5.19 -9.26 -5.50
N ILE A 616 6.32 -8.74 -5.99
CA ILE A 616 6.49 -7.31 -6.30
C ILE A 616 5.42 -6.83 -7.30
N VAL A 617 5.15 -7.59 -8.36
CA VAL A 617 4.12 -7.24 -9.36
C VAL A 617 2.73 -7.20 -8.72
N ARG A 618 2.35 -8.21 -7.91
CA ARG A 618 1.08 -8.22 -7.16
C ARG A 618 0.93 -6.99 -6.27
N LEU A 619 1.94 -6.67 -5.46
CA LEU A 619 1.93 -5.49 -4.59
C LEU A 619 1.75 -4.17 -5.35
N VAL A 620 2.27 -4.08 -6.59
CA VAL A 620 2.11 -2.90 -7.47
C VAL A 620 0.75 -2.87 -8.19
N GLU A 621 0.13 -4.02 -8.44
CA GLU A 621 -1.25 -4.09 -8.95
C GLU A 621 -2.27 -3.69 -7.87
N ASP A 622 -2.15 -4.26 -6.66
CA ASP A 622 -3.00 -3.92 -5.50
C ASP A 622 -2.92 -2.42 -5.15
N ALA A 623 -1.72 -1.85 -5.23
CA ALA A 623 -1.49 -0.42 -5.09
C ALA A 623 -2.34 0.43 -6.03
N GLN A 624 -2.39 0.05 -7.32
CA GLN A 624 -3.12 0.77 -8.36
C GLN A 624 -4.65 0.58 -8.24
N ILE A 625 -5.09 -0.51 -7.62
CA ILE A 625 -6.50 -0.79 -7.37
C ILE A 625 -7.06 0.12 -6.26
N SER A 626 -6.28 0.42 -5.22
CA SER A 626 -6.73 1.19 -4.04
C SER A 626 -7.06 2.67 -4.32
N LYS A 627 -8.21 3.15 -3.80
CA LYS A 627 -8.60 4.57 -3.90
C LYS A 627 -7.88 5.44 -2.85
N ALA A 628 -7.51 6.67 -3.22
CA ALA A 628 -7.10 7.69 -2.25
C ALA A 628 -8.35 8.36 -1.60
N PRO A 629 -8.33 8.74 -0.31
CA PRO A 629 -9.51 9.32 0.35
C PRO A 629 -9.90 10.69 -0.24
N ILE A 630 -8.91 11.49 -0.64
CA ILE A 630 -9.12 12.76 -1.36
C ILE A 630 -9.76 12.57 -2.76
N GLN A 631 -9.69 11.38 -3.34
CA GLN A 631 -10.47 11.03 -4.53
C GLN A 631 -11.95 10.91 -4.15
N GLY A 632 -12.29 10.15 -3.10
CA GLY A 632 -13.66 10.03 -2.59
C GLY A 632 -14.33 11.38 -2.28
N PHE A 633 -13.58 12.35 -1.74
CA PHE A 633 -14.07 13.74 -1.60
C PHE A 633 -14.47 14.36 -2.94
N THR A 634 -13.63 14.21 -3.97
CA THR A 634 -13.88 14.71 -5.32
C THR A 634 -15.13 14.07 -5.93
N ASP A 635 -15.34 12.79 -5.64
CA ASP A 635 -16.43 11.97 -6.19
C ASP A 635 -17.77 12.34 -5.54
N VAL A 636 -17.77 12.61 -4.23
CA VAL A 636 -18.91 13.19 -3.50
C VAL A 636 -19.25 14.58 -4.02
N VAL A 637 -18.24 15.45 -4.20
CA VAL A 637 -18.45 16.80 -4.77
C VAL A 637 -19.07 16.71 -6.16
N ALA A 638 -18.55 15.87 -7.05
CA ALA A 638 -19.10 15.68 -8.39
C ALA A 638 -20.57 15.23 -8.37
N GLY A 639 -20.93 14.29 -7.48
CA GLY A 639 -22.29 13.78 -7.34
C GLY A 639 -23.32 14.84 -6.93
N TYR A 640 -22.97 15.78 -6.05
CA TYR A 640 -23.84 16.91 -5.70
C TYR A 640 -23.78 18.07 -6.70
N PHE A 641 -22.64 18.26 -7.35
CA PHE A 641 -22.40 19.38 -8.26
C PHE A 641 -23.21 19.26 -9.55
N VAL A 642 -23.33 18.07 -10.15
CA VAL A 642 -24.07 17.88 -11.42
C VAL A 642 -25.56 18.29 -11.31
N PRO A 643 -26.35 17.83 -10.32
CA PRO A 643 -27.71 18.32 -10.13
C PRO A 643 -27.79 19.82 -9.83
N CYS A 644 -26.87 20.35 -9.01
CA CYS A 644 -26.82 21.77 -8.67
C CYS A 644 -26.61 22.65 -9.93
N VAL A 645 -25.73 22.24 -10.83
CA VAL A 645 -25.47 22.91 -12.11
C VAL A 645 -26.70 22.94 -13.01
N ILE A 646 -27.45 21.84 -13.10
CA ILE A 646 -28.69 21.78 -13.90
C ILE A 646 -29.75 22.73 -13.30
N VAL A 647 -29.89 22.75 -11.97
CA VAL A 647 -30.79 23.68 -11.27
C VAL A 647 -30.36 25.14 -11.47
N LEU A 648 -29.05 25.45 -11.44
CA LEU A 648 -28.53 26.79 -11.71
C LEU A 648 -28.72 27.23 -13.17
N GLY A 649 -28.55 26.32 -14.14
CA GLY A 649 -28.81 26.59 -15.56
C GLY A 649 -30.29 26.91 -15.82
N LEU A 650 -31.19 26.06 -15.33
CA LEU A 650 -32.64 26.29 -15.40
C LEU A 650 -33.06 27.54 -14.61
N GLY A 651 -32.48 27.78 -13.44
CA GLY A 651 -32.69 29.01 -12.67
C GLY A 651 -32.26 30.25 -13.43
N THR A 652 -31.12 30.20 -14.14
CA THR A 652 -30.65 31.28 -15.01
C THR A 652 -31.64 31.56 -16.14
N LEU A 653 -32.16 30.52 -16.81
CA LEU A 653 -33.21 30.65 -17.83
C LEU A 653 -34.44 31.37 -17.26
N VAL A 654 -34.94 30.92 -16.10
CA VAL A 654 -36.16 31.45 -15.47
C VAL A 654 -35.97 32.89 -14.96
N ILE A 655 -34.83 33.19 -14.33
CA ILE A 655 -34.53 34.54 -13.81
C ILE A 655 -34.44 35.55 -14.95
N TRP A 656 -33.71 35.24 -16.03
CA TRP A 656 -33.62 36.15 -17.17
C TRP A 656 -34.95 36.27 -17.93
N ALA A 657 -35.70 35.17 -18.09
CA ALA A 657 -37.06 35.21 -18.64
C ALA A 657 -38.00 36.13 -17.83
N ALA A 658 -38.00 36.00 -16.50
CA ALA A 658 -38.80 36.84 -15.61
C ALA A 658 -38.35 38.31 -15.65
N LEU A 659 -37.05 38.58 -15.69
CA LEU A 659 -36.53 39.95 -15.81
C LEU A 659 -36.97 40.61 -17.13
N VAL A 660 -36.96 39.90 -18.27
CA VAL A 660 -37.48 40.44 -19.54
C VAL A 660 -38.96 40.76 -19.41
N ALA A 661 -39.75 39.83 -18.86
CA ALA A 661 -41.20 39.98 -18.70
C ALA A 661 -41.61 41.11 -17.72
N LEU A 662 -40.72 41.51 -16.80
CA LEU A 662 -41.00 42.52 -15.77
C LEU A 662 -40.45 43.93 -16.07
N LEU A 663 -39.38 44.06 -16.86
CA LEU A 663 -38.66 45.34 -17.03
C LEU A 663 -38.83 45.98 -18.41
N ASP A 664 -39.42 45.28 -19.37
CA ASP A 664 -39.42 45.58 -20.81
C ASP A 664 -38.00 45.63 -21.43
N VAL A 665 -37.93 45.35 -22.75
CA VAL A 665 -36.67 45.27 -23.49
C VAL A 665 -35.88 46.59 -23.44
N ASP A 666 -36.57 47.73 -23.28
CA ASP A 666 -35.97 49.06 -23.27
C ASP A 666 -35.22 49.45 -21.99
N ARG A 667 -35.33 48.67 -20.90
CA ARG A 667 -34.57 48.90 -19.66
C ARG A 667 -33.45 47.89 -19.43
N MET A 668 -33.31 46.89 -20.30
CA MET A 668 -32.27 45.88 -20.22
C MET A 668 -30.85 46.45 -20.45
N PRO A 669 -29.79 45.79 -19.91
CA PRO A 669 -28.39 46.13 -20.17
C PRO A 669 -28.10 46.23 -21.67
N SER A 670 -27.22 47.16 -22.05
CA SER A 670 -26.93 47.50 -23.45
C SER A 670 -26.43 46.31 -24.27
N MET A 671 -25.66 45.39 -23.69
CA MET A 671 -25.21 44.18 -24.39
C MET A 671 -26.33 43.19 -24.67
N LEU A 672 -27.21 42.92 -23.70
CA LEU A 672 -28.36 42.02 -23.88
C LEU A 672 -29.31 42.59 -24.95
N ARG A 673 -29.52 43.92 -24.92
CA ARG A 673 -30.29 44.64 -25.95
C ARG A 673 -29.63 44.56 -27.33
N MET A 674 -28.31 44.64 -27.41
CA MET A 674 -27.55 44.50 -28.66
C MET A 674 -27.69 43.10 -29.25
N GLU A 675 -27.53 42.03 -28.44
CA GLU A 675 -27.77 40.66 -28.90
C GLU A 675 -29.22 40.45 -29.33
N MET A 676 -30.21 40.88 -28.53
CA MET A 676 -31.64 40.81 -28.89
C MET A 676 -32.00 41.62 -30.14
N SER A 677 -31.23 42.66 -30.48
CA SER A 677 -31.42 43.44 -31.72
C SER A 677 -30.75 42.82 -32.95
N GLN A 678 -29.74 41.97 -32.77
CA GLN A 678 -29.12 41.19 -33.85
C GLN A 678 -29.90 39.90 -34.15
N GLU A 679 -30.49 39.29 -33.12
CA GLU A 679 -31.46 38.19 -33.25
C GLU A 679 -32.82 38.76 -33.71
N GLY A 680 -32.90 39.11 -35.00
CA GLY A 680 -33.90 39.98 -35.63
C GLY A 680 -35.36 39.47 -35.69
N ASP A 681 -35.92 39.08 -34.54
CA ASP A 681 -37.34 38.85 -34.28
C ASP A 681 -37.71 39.02 -32.78
N GLY A 682 -36.81 39.60 -31.95
CA GLY A 682 -37.13 40.03 -30.57
C GLY A 682 -37.42 38.91 -29.55
N ASN A 683 -37.16 37.65 -29.89
CA ASN A 683 -37.60 36.51 -29.10
C ASN A 683 -36.60 36.17 -27.98
N TRP A 684 -36.64 36.98 -26.93
CA TRP A 684 -35.78 36.97 -25.73
C TRP A 684 -35.49 35.61 -25.09
N PHE A 685 -36.38 34.63 -25.26
CA PHE A 685 -36.22 33.27 -24.77
C PHE A 685 -34.93 32.61 -25.29
N PHE A 686 -34.52 32.90 -26.52
CA PHE A 686 -33.34 32.30 -27.15
C PHE A 686 -32.02 32.79 -26.54
N VAL A 687 -31.91 34.09 -26.23
CA VAL A 687 -30.78 34.63 -25.47
C VAL A 687 -30.72 34.03 -24.06
N CYS A 688 -31.86 33.83 -23.40
CA CYS A 688 -31.91 33.16 -22.09
C CYS A 688 -31.45 31.69 -22.17
N LEU A 689 -31.84 30.97 -23.23
CA LEU A 689 -31.42 29.58 -23.48
C LEU A 689 -29.91 29.49 -23.76
N LYS A 690 -29.35 30.44 -24.51
CA LYS A 690 -27.90 30.56 -24.77
C LYS A 690 -27.10 30.71 -23.47
N MET A 691 -27.58 31.52 -22.52
CA MET A 691 -26.98 31.65 -21.19
C MET A 691 -27.09 30.35 -20.37
N CYS A 692 -28.26 29.71 -20.36
CA CYS A 692 -28.46 28.40 -19.71
C CYS A 692 -27.46 27.33 -20.23
N ILE A 693 -27.31 27.22 -21.56
CA ILE A 693 -26.33 26.31 -22.19
C ILE A 693 -24.90 26.68 -21.78
N SER A 694 -24.55 27.97 -21.73
CA SER A 694 -23.22 28.42 -21.30
C SER A 694 -22.89 28.03 -19.85
N VAL A 695 -23.85 28.19 -18.92
CA VAL A 695 -23.71 27.79 -17.51
C VAL A 695 -23.46 26.28 -17.38
N ILE A 696 -24.23 25.47 -18.10
CA ILE A 696 -24.10 24.01 -18.11
C ILE A 696 -22.72 23.56 -18.63
N ILE A 697 -22.21 24.21 -19.68
CA ILE A 697 -20.91 23.87 -20.29
C ILE A 697 -19.74 24.28 -19.39
N VAL A 698 -19.71 25.52 -18.88
CA VAL A 698 -18.64 25.98 -17.98
C VAL A 698 -18.49 25.05 -16.80
N ALA A 699 -19.62 24.68 -16.21
CA ALA A 699 -19.66 23.97 -14.95
C ALA A 699 -19.41 22.47 -15.08
N CYS A 700 -18.78 21.97 -16.16
CA CYS A 700 -18.29 20.59 -16.12
C CYS A 700 -17.19 20.45 -15.05
N PRO A 701 -17.31 19.52 -14.09
CA PRO A 701 -16.22 19.17 -13.17
C PRO A 701 -15.12 18.31 -13.83
N CYS A 702 -14.98 18.38 -15.15
CA CYS A 702 -14.07 17.60 -16.00
C CYS A 702 -12.63 17.59 -15.45
N ALA A 703 -12.08 18.77 -15.15
CA ALA A 703 -10.74 18.93 -14.60
C ALA A 703 -10.63 18.49 -13.12
N LEU A 704 -11.74 18.53 -12.37
CA LEU A 704 -11.78 18.19 -10.95
C LEU A 704 -11.59 16.67 -10.76
N GLY A 705 -12.38 15.86 -11.48
CA GLY A 705 -12.30 14.39 -11.42
C GLY A 705 -10.96 13.81 -11.89
N LEU A 706 -10.18 14.55 -12.67
CA LEU A 706 -8.86 14.14 -13.15
C LEU A 706 -7.70 14.62 -12.27
N ALA A 707 -7.91 15.63 -11.42
CA ALA A 707 -6.86 16.29 -10.65
C ALA A 707 -6.10 15.33 -9.72
N THR A 708 -6.83 14.46 -9.02
CA THR A 708 -6.31 13.48 -8.08
C THR A 708 -5.70 12.25 -8.78
N PRO A 709 -6.45 11.45 -9.58
CA PRO A 709 -5.92 10.19 -10.12
C PRO A 709 -4.72 10.39 -11.03
N THR A 710 -4.68 11.45 -11.86
CA THR A 710 -3.52 11.68 -12.75
C THR A 710 -2.24 12.02 -11.97
N ALA A 711 -2.33 12.77 -10.87
CA ALA A 711 -1.18 13.12 -10.06
C ALA A 711 -0.69 11.94 -9.19
N VAL A 712 -1.61 11.12 -8.66
CA VAL A 712 -1.28 9.87 -7.97
C VAL A 712 -0.58 8.91 -8.94
N MET A 713 -1.18 8.63 -10.10
CA MET A 713 -0.70 7.60 -11.04
C MET A 713 0.66 7.95 -11.68
N VAL A 714 0.91 9.22 -12.00
CA VAL A 714 2.25 9.68 -12.43
C VAL A 714 3.24 9.66 -11.26
N GLY A 715 2.78 9.97 -10.05
CA GLY A 715 3.60 10.00 -8.84
C GLY A 715 4.08 8.62 -8.38
N THR A 716 3.19 7.62 -8.34
CA THR A 716 3.54 6.23 -7.97
C THR A 716 4.39 5.58 -9.06
N GLY A 717 4.11 5.83 -10.34
CA GLY A 717 4.96 5.39 -11.44
C GLY A 717 6.38 5.96 -11.37
N LEU A 718 6.53 7.24 -10.99
CA LEU A 718 7.83 7.87 -10.75
C LEU A 718 8.52 7.31 -9.49
N GLY A 719 7.77 6.98 -8.43
CA GLY A 719 8.27 6.25 -7.27
C GLY A 719 8.88 4.90 -7.67
N ALA A 720 8.12 4.09 -8.41
CA ALA A 720 8.58 2.78 -8.89
C ALA A 720 9.80 2.89 -9.83
N GLU A 721 9.85 3.89 -10.73
CA GLU A 721 11.05 4.17 -11.55
C GLU A 721 12.30 4.52 -10.70
N ASN A 722 12.14 4.93 -9.43
CA ASN A 722 13.23 5.22 -8.48
C ASN A 722 13.37 4.16 -7.37
N GLY A 723 12.64 3.04 -7.40
CA GLY A 723 12.73 1.96 -6.41
C GLY A 723 11.85 2.14 -5.16
N ILE A 724 10.82 2.98 -5.21
CA ILE A 724 9.89 3.25 -4.10
C ILE A 724 8.48 2.79 -4.50
N LEU A 725 8.00 1.71 -3.88
CA LEU A 725 6.68 1.14 -4.15
C LEU A 725 5.69 1.57 -3.05
N PHE A 726 4.69 2.36 -3.42
CA PHE A 726 3.58 2.70 -2.52
C PHE A 726 2.47 1.67 -2.69
N LYS A 727 2.00 1.01 -1.62
CA LYS A 727 0.87 0.05 -1.67
C LYS A 727 -0.51 0.69 -1.78
N GLY A 728 -0.60 2.00 -1.97
CA GLY A 728 -1.88 2.58 -2.33
C GLY A 728 -2.03 4.10 -2.31
N GLY A 729 -3.20 4.55 -2.76
CA GLY A 729 -3.56 5.97 -2.78
C GLY A 729 -3.72 6.60 -1.39
N MET A 730 -4.14 5.82 -0.38
CA MET A 730 -4.22 6.27 1.02
C MET A 730 -2.84 6.57 1.61
N VAL A 731 -1.87 5.70 1.33
CA VAL A 731 -0.48 5.79 1.80
C VAL A 731 0.11 7.16 1.51
N LEU A 732 -0.06 7.66 0.28
CA LEU A 732 0.42 8.98 -0.15
C LEU A 732 -0.14 10.15 0.66
N GLU A 733 -1.37 10.06 1.18
CA GLU A 733 -1.94 11.10 2.05
C GLU A 733 -1.38 11.01 3.47
N LYS A 734 -1.25 9.80 4.02
CA LYS A 734 -0.65 9.58 5.34
C LYS A 734 0.81 10.07 5.37
N GLY A 735 1.61 9.70 4.37
CA GLY A 735 3.01 10.12 4.21
C GLY A 735 3.22 11.64 4.17
N GLN A 736 2.25 12.41 3.67
CA GLN A 736 2.32 13.87 3.68
C GLN A 736 2.23 14.42 5.11
N LYS A 737 1.51 13.73 6.00
CA LYS A 737 1.20 14.16 7.38
C LYS A 737 2.26 13.69 8.39
N VAL A 738 3.11 12.72 8.04
CA VAL A 738 4.20 12.20 8.88
C VAL A 738 5.05 13.34 9.44
N ASN A 739 5.19 13.33 10.77
CA ASN A 739 5.94 14.30 11.55
C ASN A 739 6.91 13.66 12.58
N LYS A 740 6.79 12.34 12.84
CA LYS A 740 7.75 11.53 13.60
C LYS A 740 8.09 10.26 12.80
N VAL A 741 9.37 9.93 12.65
CA VAL A 741 9.86 8.70 12.01
C VAL A 741 10.58 7.86 13.06
N VAL A 742 10.10 6.63 13.24
CA VAL A 742 10.68 5.61 14.10
C VAL A 742 11.49 4.65 13.24
N PHE A 743 12.74 4.41 13.62
CA PHE A 743 13.61 3.42 12.98
C PHE A 743 13.80 2.21 13.90
N ASP A 744 13.71 1.00 13.35
CA ASP A 744 14.42 -0.12 13.96
C ASP A 744 15.94 0.05 13.79
N LYS A 745 16.71 -0.51 14.73
CA LYS A 745 18.17 -0.46 14.70
C LYS A 745 18.77 -1.52 13.75
N THR A 746 18.37 -2.77 13.85
CA THR A 746 19.13 -3.93 13.33
C THR A 746 18.69 -4.27 11.91
N GLY A 747 19.58 -4.09 10.93
CA GLY A 747 19.28 -4.30 9.49
C GLY A 747 18.68 -3.07 8.80
N THR A 748 17.94 -2.25 9.56
CA THR A 748 17.45 -0.94 9.12
C THR A 748 18.54 0.15 9.20
N LEU A 749 18.96 0.57 10.41
CA LEU A 749 20.03 1.58 10.60
C LEU A 749 21.44 1.00 10.52
N THR A 750 21.58 -0.30 10.74
CA THR A 750 22.82 -1.06 10.58
C THR A 750 22.81 -1.89 9.30
N MET A 751 23.98 -2.42 8.92
CA MET A 751 24.13 -3.33 7.79
C MET A 751 23.71 -4.78 8.09
N GLY A 752 23.30 -5.09 9.33
CA GLY A 752 23.02 -6.45 9.78
C GLY A 752 24.26 -7.36 9.73
N LYS A 753 25.45 -6.77 9.77
CA LYS A 753 26.74 -7.45 9.56
C LYS A 753 27.71 -7.01 10.66
N VAL A 754 28.04 -7.97 11.51
CA VAL A 754 29.07 -7.80 12.53
C VAL A 754 30.47 -7.73 11.92
N ASP A 755 31.24 -6.72 12.31
CA ASP A 755 32.67 -6.57 11.98
C ASP A 755 33.47 -6.18 13.23
N VAL A 756 34.77 -6.47 13.20
CA VAL A 756 35.71 -6.04 14.24
C VAL A 756 35.93 -4.53 14.12
N VAL A 757 35.50 -3.76 15.13
CA VAL A 757 35.71 -2.31 15.18
C VAL A 757 37.11 -1.98 15.70
N ASP A 758 37.53 -2.66 16.76
CA ASP A 758 38.79 -2.41 17.47
C ASP A 758 39.38 -3.73 17.98
N TYR A 759 40.71 -3.78 18.12
CA TYR A 759 41.41 -4.91 18.72
C TYR A 759 42.75 -4.44 19.31
N ALA A 760 42.98 -4.75 20.59
CA ALA A 760 44.16 -4.30 21.30
C ALA A 760 44.71 -5.37 22.24
N THR A 761 46.03 -5.39 22.39
CA THR A 761 46.74 -6.22 23.39
C THR A 761 46.92 -5.46 24.70
N TRP A 762 47.00 -6.21 25.79
CA TRP A 762 47.23 -5.63 27.11
C TRP A 762 48.69 -5.19 27.28
N ASN A 763 48.90 -4.04 27.96
CA ASN A 763 50.23 -3.53 28.26
C ASN A 763 51.04 -4.56 29.07
N GLY A 764 52.08 -5.13 28.47
CA GLY A 764 52.92 -6.19 29.06
C GLY A 764 52.74 -7.58 28.46
N ALA A 765 51.77 -7.79 27.55
CA ALA A 765 51.67 -9.04 26.79
C ALA A 765 52.88 -9.21 25.85
N SER A 766 53.44 -10.42 25.78
CA SER A 766 54.61 -10.76 24.95
C SER A 766 54.32 -10.88 23.45
N VAL A 767 53.14 -10.46 23.00
CA VAL A 767 52.55 -10.76 21.69
C VAL A 767 52.03 -9.49 21.02
N SER A 768 52.36 -9.29 19.74
CA SER A 768 51.81 -8.21 18.92
C SER A 768 50.32 -8.41 18.63
N SER A 769 49.57 -7.32 18.50
CA SER A 769 48.15 -7.33 18.10
C SER A 769 47.92 -8.04 16.76
N ALA A 770 48.88 -7.98 15.83
CA ALA A 770 48.81 -8.72 14.56
C ALA A 770 48.83 -10.25 14.76
N LEU A 771 49.66 -10.74 15.69
CA LEU A 771 49.77 -12.16 16.01
C LEU A 771 48.58 -12.65 16.85
N MET A 772 48.06 -11.81 17.74
CA MET A 772 46.82 -12.08 18.49
C MET A 772 45.62 -12.23 17.55
N LEU A 773 45.43 -11.29 16.62
CA LEU A 773 44.35 -11.37 15.62
C LEU A 773 44.51 -12.58 14.68
N PHE A 774 45.74 -12.92 14.29
CA PHE A 774 46.04 -14.12 13.51
C PHE A 774 45.62 -15.40 14.24
N LEU A 775 46.09 -15.61 15.48
CA LEU A 775 45.74 -16.80 16.27
C LEU A 775 44.23 -16.91 16.49
N ALA A 776 43.56 -15.80 16.82
CA ALA A 776 42.10 -15.76 16.95
C ALA A 776 41.39 -16.10 15.63
N SER A 777 41.85 -15.58 14.49
CA SER A 777 41.25 -15.85 13.17
C SER A 777 41.37 -17.31 12.72
N ILE A 778 42.40 -18.04 13.16
CA ILE A 778 42.56 -19.47 12.86
C ILE A 778 41.71 -20.33 13.81
N ALA A 779 41.63 -19.95 15.09
CA ALA A 779 40.73 -20.60 16.03
C ALA A 779 39.27 -20.46 15.56
N GLU A 780 38.86 -19.25 15.17
CA GLU A 780 37.51 -18.94 14.71
C GLU A 780 37.23 -19.39 13.25
N SER A 781 38.21 -19.84 12.46
CA SER A 781 37.92 -20.36 11.11
C SER A 781 37.16 -21.69 11.14
N HIS A 782 37.26 -22.41 12.26
CA HIS A 782 36.55 -23.66 12.55
C HIS A 782 35.24 -23.41 13.33
N SER A 783 34.86 -22.15 13.54
CA SER A 783 33.69 -21.70 14.29
C SER A 783 32.61 -21.20 13.34
N GLU A 784 31.38 -21.72 13.45
CA GLU A 784 30.24 -21.27 12.66
C GLU A 784 29.63 -19.95 13.18
N HIS A 785 30.08 -19.49 14.35
CA HIS A 785 29.50 -18.33 15.03
C HIS A 785 29.73 -17.03 14.26
N LEU A 786 28.70 -16.17 14.17
CA LEU A 786 28.76 -14.92 13.41
C LEU A 786 29.91 -14.00 13.84
N LEU A 787 30.20 -13.95 15.14
CA LEU A 787 31.33 -13.19 15.68
C LEU A 787 32.69 -13.77 15.22
N GLY A 788 32.83 -15.10 15.16
CA GLY A 788 34.04 -15.75 14.65
C GLY A 788 34.27 -15.44 13.17
N ARG A 789 33.22 -15.50 12.36
CA ARG A 789 33.25 -15.09 10.94
C ARG A 789 33.67 -13.62 10.77
N ALA A 790 33.29 -12.73 11.68
CA ALA A 790 33.76 -11.33 11.67
C ALA A 790 35.29 -11.23 11.90
N VAL A 791 35.83 -11.94 12.89
CA VAL A 791 37.29 -11.98 13.16
C VAL A 791 38.06 -12.54 11.97
N VAL A 792 37.58 -13.65 11.40
CA VAL A 792 38.15 -14.27 10.18
C VAL A 792 38.13 -13.27 9.02
N ASN A 793 37.00 -12.62 8.76
CA ASN A 793 36.87 -11.66 7.66
C ASN A 793 37.80 -10.45 7.83
N LYS A 794 37.94 -9.92 9.05
CA LYS A 794 38.87 -8.80 9.31
C LYS A 794 40.31 -9.19 8.97
N PHE A 795 40.73 -10.38 9.37
CA PHE A 795 42.06 -10.90 9.05
C PHE A 795 42.25 -11.08 7.53
N LYS A 796 41.25 -11.63 6.82
CA LYS A 796 41.28 -11.75 5.35
C LYS A 796 41.44 -10.40 4.65
N VAL A 797 40.68 -9.37 5.08
CA VAL A 797 40.77 -8.01 4.51
C VAL A 797 42.15 -7.37 4.75
N LEU A 798 42.73 -7.55 5.94
CA LEU A 798 44.06 -7.00 6.28
C LEU A 798 45.24 -7.72 5.58
N THR A 799 45.05 -8.99 5.18
CA THR A 799 46.10 -9.82 4.57
C THR A 799 45.94 -10.05 3.07
N GLY A 800 44.74 -9.88 2.52
CA GLY A 800 44.43 -10.20 1.12
C GLY A 800 44.38 -11.70 0.82
N VAL A 801 44.13 -12.55 1.83
CA VAL A 801 44.14 -14.02 1.71
C VAL A 801 42.72 -14.58 1.70
N ASP A 802 42.36 -15.35 0.67
CA ASP A 802 41.01 -15.91 0.51
C ASP A 802 40.66 -17.02 1.52
N SER A 803 41.65 -17.84 1.91
CA SER A 803 41.49 -19.02 2.77
C SER A 803 42.50 -19.02 3.93
N VAL A 804 42.02 -18.94 5.18
CA VAL A 804 42.87 -18.85 6.38
C VAL A 804 43.40 -20.24 6.79
N ASP A 805 42.66 -21.31 6.54
CA ASP A 805 42.95 -22.69 6.99
C ASP A 805 44.23 -23.30 6.37
N ARG A 806 44.78 -22.65 5.33
CA ARG A 806 46.06 -23.04 4.72
C ARG A 806 47.27 -22.46 5.44
N LEU A 807 47.08 -21.50 6.35
CA LEU A 807 48.18 -20.78 7.00
C LEU A 807 48.74 -21.55 8.21
N ALA A 808 47.89 -22.27 8.96
CA ALA A 808 48.25 -22.98 10.18
C ALA A 808 47.36 -24.21 10.38
N LEU A 809 47.85 -25.20 11.13
CA LEU A 809 47.09 -26.41 11.47
C LEU A 809 46.39 -26.24 12.83
N VAL A 810 45.11 -26.58 12.89
CA VAL A 810 44.32 -26.59 14.13
C VAL A 810 44.17 -28.01 14.65
N SER A 811 44.36 -28.19 15.95
CA SER A 811 44.21 -29.48 16.65
C SER A 811 43.48 -29.29 17.98
N ASN A 812 42.79 -30.33 18.45
CA ASN A 812 41.97 -30.33 19.66
C ASN A 812 40.98 -29.14 19.76
N PHE A 813 40.26 -28.83 18.68
CA PHE A 813 39.22 -27.80 18.72
C PHE A 813 38.06 -28.22 19.63
N LYS A 814 37.74 -27.38 20.60
CA LYS A 814 36.62 -27.49 21.53
C LYS A 814 35.81 -26.19 21.47
N SER A 815 34.49 -26.31 21.39
CA SER A 815 33.56 -25.18 21.43
C SER A 815 32.51 -25.43 22.53
N GLU A 816 32.21 -24.40 23.33
CA GLU A 816 31.27 -24.49 24.44
C GLU A 816 30.27 -23.32 24.36
N THR A 817 29.00 -23.66 24.17
CA THR A 817 27.93 -22.70 23.86
C THR A 817 27.70 -21.71 25.00
N GLY A 818 27.65 -20.42 24.68
CA GLY A 818 27.55 -19.35 25.68
C GLY A 818 28.86 -19.02 26.41
N CYS A 819 29.98 -19.67 26.08
CA CYS A 819 31.30 -19.41 26.66
C CYS A 819 32.33 -18.97 25.62
N GLY A 820 32.72 -19.86 24.70
CA GLY A 820 33.82 -19.63 23.76
C GLY A 820 34.40 -20.91 23.14
N ILE A 821 35.59 -20.77 22.55
CA ILE A 821 36.35 -21.84 21.90
C ILE A 821 37.75 -21.99 22.53
N GLU A 822 38.32 -23.17 22.38
CA GLU A 822 39.68 -23.56 22.78
C GLU A 822 40.27 -24.44 21.67
N CYS A 823 41.52 -24.20 21.25
CA CYS A 823 42.24 -25.07 20.33
C CYS A 823 43.76 -24.93 20.42
N HIS A 824 44.50 -25.87 19.85
CA HIS A 824 45.93 -25.71 19.59
C HIS A 824 46.18 -25.33 18.13
N VAL A 825 46.90 -24.23 17.93
CA VAL A 825 47.30 -23.71 16.63
C VAL A 825 48.80 -23.96 16.40
N ASP A 826 49.13 -24.74 15.37
CA ASP A 826 50.51 -25.01 14.92
C ASP A 826 50.88 -24.09 13.76
N VAL A 827 51.95 -23.32 13.95
CA VAL A 827 52.41 -22.23 13.08
C VAL A 827 53.67 -22.62 12.29
N ALA A 828 54.13 -23.88 12.38
CA ALA A 828 55.40 -24.33 11.78
C ALA A 828 55.57 -24.02 10.28
N ASN A 829 54.49 -24.11 9.49
CA ASN A 829 54.53 -23.93 8.03
C ASN A 829 54.34 -22.47 7.57
N LEU A 830 54.17 -21.50 8.48
CA LEU A 830 53.74 -20.15 8.10
C LEU A 830 54.77 -19.39 7.26
N LYS A 831 56.07 -19.56 7.55
CA LYS A 831 57.16 -18.87 6.81
C LYS A 831 57.23 -19.31 5.35
N GLU A 832 56.95 -20.58 5.06
CA GLU A 832 56.90 -21.11 3.68
C GLU A 832 55.62 -20.65 2.96
N ASN A 833 54.47 -20.67 3.66
CA ASN A 833 53.18 -20.28 3.08
C ASN A 833 53.06 -18.78 2.77
N ILE A 834 53.65 -17.88 3.58
CA ILE A 834 53.58 -16.42 3.34
C ILE A 834 54.63 -15.93 2.33
N SER A 835 55.79 -16.58 2.23
CA SER A 835 56.89 -16.13 1.35
C SER A 835 56.61 -16.27 -0.15
N THR A 836 55.52 -16.94 -0.54
CA THR A 836 55.09 -17.10 -1.94
C THR A 836 54.12 -16.00 -2.43
N MET A 837 53.73 -15.04 -1.58
CA MET A 837 52.76 -13.98 -1.90
C MET A 837 53.33 -12.56 -1.83
N LYS A 838 52.63 -11.58 -2.43
CA LYS A 838 52.95 -10.14 -2.31
C LYS A 838 52.72 -9.67 -0.87
N VAL A 839 53.81 -9.56 -0.10
CA VAL A 839 53.74 -9.32 1.36
C VAL A 839 53.18 -7.94 1.72
N SER A 840 51.99 -7.93 2.34
CA SER A 840 51.32 -6.74 2.89
C SER A 840 52.08 -6.16 4.10
N PRO A 841 51.90 -4.87 4.46
CA PRO A 841 52.56 -4.30 5.64
C PRO A 841 52.17 -5.02 6.95
N PHE A 842 50.93 -5.52 7.03
CA PHE A 842 50.46 -6.32 8.16
C PHE A 842 51.16 -7.70 8.22
N GLN A 843 51.34 -8.37 7.08
CA GLN A 843 52.06 -9.65 7.00
C GLN A 843 53.53 -9.54 7.40
N ARG A 844 54.20 -8.40 7.14
CA ARG A 844 55.58 -8.17 7.64
C ARG A 844 55.59 -8.08 9.16
N HIS A 845 54.68 -7.31 9.75
CA HIS A 845 54.60 -7.17 11.20
C HIS A 845 54.23 -8.49 11.89
N LEU A 846 53.42 -9.33 11.25
CA LEU A 846 53.16 -10.71 11.69
C LEU A 846 54.43 -11.57 11.66
N LEU A 847 55.21 -11.53 10.57
CA LEU A 847 56.46 -12.28 10.44
C LEU A 847 57.51 -11.87 11.47
N ASP A 848 57.68 -10.55 11.69
CA ASP A 848 58.62 -10.01 12.69
C ASP A 848 58.21 -10.37 14.13
N SER A 849 56.93 -10.65 14.37
CA SER A 849 56.41 -11.04 15.69
C SER A 849 56.58 -12.53 16.00
N LEU A 850 56.98 -13.36 15.04
CA LEU A 850 57.13 -14.81 15.20
C LEU A 850 58.55 -15.20 15.61
N THR A 851 58.74 -15.43 16.91
CA THR A 851 59.99 -15.98 17.44
C THR A 851 60.15 -17.47 17.09
N ASP A 852 61.33 -17.87 16.60
CA ASP A 852 61.66 -19.25 16.16
C ASP A 852 61.62 -20.35 17.25
N LYS A 853 61.12 -20.04 18.46
CA LYS A 853 61.14 -20.94 19.63
C LYS A 853 59.79 -21.57 19.96
N ILE A 854 58.67 -21.09 19.41
CA ILE A 854 57.32 -21.56 19.74
C ILE A 854 56.63 -21.98 18.45
N GLN A 855 56.44 -23.29 18.28
CA GLN A 855 55.78 -23.87 17.10
C GLN A 855 54.27 -24.02 17.29
N GLN A 856 53.81 -24.30 18.52
CA GLN A 856 52.40 -24.54 18.85
C GLN A 856 51.93 -23.58 19.96
N TYR A 857 50.73 -23.02 19.79
CA TYR A 857 50.07 -22.15 20.77
C TYR A 857 48.75 -22.80 21.22
N LEU A 858 48.50 -22.86 22.53
CA LEU A 858 47.15 -23.07 23.05
C LEU A 858 46.42 -21.72 22.98
N VAL A 859 45.32 -21.66 22.25
CA VAL A 859 44.52 -20.45 22.01
C VAL A 859 43.13 -20.65 22.61
N VAL A 860 42.70 -19.67 23.41
CA VAL A 860 41.39 -19.63 24.06
C VAL A 860 40.73 -18.30 23.70
N VAL A 861 39.53 -18.35 23.11
CA VAL A 861 38.78 -17.17 22.65
C VAL A 861 37.37 -17.25 23.23
N GLY A 862 36.91 -16.22 23.93
CA GLY A 862 35.56 -16.25 24.51
C GLY A 862 35.26 -15.10 25.46
N ASN A 863 34.20 -15.27 26.25
CA ASN A 863 33.78 -14.28 27.25
C ASN A 863 34.59 -14.38 28.56
N ARG A 864 34.33 -13.46 29.49
CA ARG A 864 34.98 -13.41 30.80
C ARG A 864 34.85 -14.71 31.60
N ARG A 865 33.70 -15.38 31.57
CA ARG A 865 33.46 -16.65 32.29
C ARG A 865 34.34 -17.76 31.75
N TRP A 866 34.52 -17.83 30.43
CA TRP A 866 35.39 -18.81 29.79
C TRP A 866 36.84 -18.69 30.30
N LEU A 867 37.41 -17.49 30.29
CA LEU A 867 38.77 -17.26 30.76
C LEU A 867 38.91 -17.49 32.28
N GLU A 868 38.07 -16.87 33.11
CA GLU A 868 38.22 -16.91 34.57
C GLU A 868 37.80 -18.26 35.18
N GLN A 869 36.65 -18.81 34.80
CA GLN A 869 36.03 -19.95 35.49
C GLN A 869 36.49 -21.30 34.95
N HIS A 870 36.71 -21.43 33.64
CA HIS A 870 37.12 -22.70 33.02
C HIS A 870 38.65 -22.82 32.88
N HIS A 871 39.35 -21.72 32.61
CA HIS A 871 40.81 -21.73 32.40
C HIS A 871 41.63 -21.07 33.53
N GLY A 872 40.99 -20.45 34.53
CA GLY A 872 41.68 -19.82 35.67
C GLY A 872 42.47 -18.56 35.33
N ILE A 873 42.18 -17.93 34.19
CA ILE A 873 42.88 -16.76 33.66
C ILE A 873 42.18 -15.49 34.17
N TYR A 874 42.68 -14.95 35.27
CA TYR A 874 42.12 -13.75 35.91
C TYR A 874 42.59 -12.45 35.25
N LEU A 875 41.66 -11.52 35.05
CA LEU A 875 41.92 -10.16 34.55
C LEU A 875 42.19 -9.20 35.73
N SER A 876 43.06 -8.22 35.50
CA SER A 876 43.28 -7.10 36.42
C SER A 876 42.17 -6.03 36.30
N GLU A 877 41.98 -5.23 37.36
CA GLU A 877 40.94 -4.19 37.39
C GLU A 877 41.04 -3.18 36.22
N ASN A 878 42.26 -2.81 35.81
CA ASN A 878 42.46 -1.92 34.64
C ASN A 878 42.00 -2.57 33.31
N GLN A 879 42.20 -3.89 33.15
CA GLN A 879 41.74 -4.62 31.97
C GLN A 879 40.21 -4.73 31.98
N LEU A 880 39.61 -4.99 33.15
CA LEU A 880 38.16 -5.01 33.33
C LEU A 880 37.52 -3.66 33.02
N GLN A 881 38.07 -2.54 33.52
CA GLN A 881 37.59 -1.20 33.17
C GLN A 881 37.66 -0.94 31.65
N THR A 882 38.73 -1.38 30.98
CA THR A 882 38.86 -1.23 29.52
C THR A 882 37.78 -2.01 28.76
N ILE A 883 37.41 -3.21 29.25
CA ILE A 883 36.33 -4.01 28.67
C ILE A 883 34.98 -3.34 28.93
N GLU A 884 34.70 -2.91 30.16
CA GLU A 884 33.47 -2.20 30.51
C GLU A 884 33.29 -0.91 29.69
N ASP A 885 34.35 -0.16 29.43
CA ASP A 885 34.29 1.07 28.61
C ASP A 885 34.09 0.79 27.11
N GLN A 886 34.48 -0.38 26.61
CA GLN A 886 34.18 -0.83 25.24
C GLN A 886 32.74 -1.37 25.16
N GLU A 887 32.28 -2.13 26.15
CA GLU A 887 30.89 -2.61 26.26
C GLU A 887 29.90 -1.43 26.42
N ARG A 888 30.26 -0.38 27.17
CA ARG A 888 29.49 0.88 27.28
C ARG A 888 29.33 1.60 25.94
N GLN A 889 30.27 1.44 25.00
CA GLN A 889 30.15 1.99 23.65
C GLN A 889 29.24 1.17 22.72
N GLY A 890 28.66 0.08 23.22
CA GLY A 890 27.79 -0.84 22.49
C GLY A 890 28.54 -1.92 21.72
N TYR A 891 29.79 -2.20 22.06
CA TYR A 891 30.58 -3.25 21.40
C TYR A 891 30.54 -4.56 22.20
N THR A 892 30.44 -5.68 21.48
CA THR A 892 30.62 -7.02 22.05
C THR A 892 32.10 -7.32 22.12
N CYS A 893 32.66 -7.38 23.33
CA CYS A 893 34.07 -7.68 23.55
C CYS A 893 34.31 -9.19 23.69
N ILE A 894 35.17 -9.72 22.83
CA ILE A 894 35.71 -11.09 22.94
C ILE A 894 37.13 -11.02 23.48
N LEU A 895 37.45 -11.87 24.44
CA LEU A 895 38.77 -11.96 25.06
C LEU A 895 39.59 -13.06 24.41
N VAL A 896 40.86 -12.77 24.15
CA VAL A 896 41.80 -13.72 23.55
C VAL A 896 42.92 -14.00 24.55
N ALA A 897 43.06 -15.26 24.94
CA ALA A 897 44.16 -15.76 25.75
C ALA A 897 45.00 -16.77 24.97
N HIS A 898 46.31 -16.79 25.25
CA HIS A 898 47.22 -17.79 24.69
C HIS A 898 48.12 -18.35 25.79
N ASN A 899 48.40 -19.66 25.74
CA ASN A 899 49.29 -20.37 26.67
C ASN A 899 49.00 -20.07 28.17
N GLY A 900 47.72 -19.89 28.54
CA GLY A 900 47.29 -19.59 29.91
C GLY A 900 47.38 -18.12 30.34
N MET A 901 47.69 -17.18 29.43
CA MET A 901 47.75 -15.74 29.71
C MET A 901 46.76 -14.95 28.86
N ALA A 902 46.07 -13.96 29.46
CA ALA A 902 45.21 -13.04 28.74
C ALA A 902 46.04 -12.10 27.84
N THR A 903 45.77 -12.11 26.53
CA THR A 903 46.55 -11.39 25.51
C THR A 903 46.00 -10.00 25.24
N GLY A 904 44.67 -9.91 25.14
CA GLY A 904 43.97 -8.72 24.67
C GLY A 904 42.49 -8.98 24.46
N TYR A 905 41.83 -8.04 23.78
CA TYR A 905 40.42 -8.10 23.41
C TYR A 905 40.22 -7.75 21.93
N ILE A 906 39.08 -8.18 21.41
CA ILE A 906 38.55 -7.86 20.08
C ILE A 906 37.12 -7.32 20.29
N SER A 907 36.89 -6.07 19.94
CA SER A 907 35.59 -5.40 20.01
C SER A 907 34.86 -5.54 18.68
N ILE A 908 33.67 -6.14 18.71
CA ILE A 908 32.85 -6.42 17.53
C ILE A 908 31.55 -5.61 17.64
N SER A 909 31.11 -5.02 16.54
CA SER A 909 29.85 -4.27 16.45
C SER A 909 29.16 -4.60 15.13
N ASP A 910 27.84 -4.43 15.10
CA ASP A 910 27.14 -4.20 13.85
C ASP A 910 27.54 -2.82 13.29
N ILE A 911 27.76 -2.73 11.98
CA ILE A 911 28.19 -1.49 11.31
C ILE A 911 26.95 -0.63 10.97
N LEU A 912 26.98 0.65 11.33
CA LEU A 912 25.97 1.63 10.89
C LEU A 912 26.07 1.90 9.39
N LYS A 913 24.94 2.00 8.70
CA LYS A 913 24.95 2.35 7.27
C LYS A 913 25.57 3.76 7.08
N PRO A 914 26.47 3.98 6.10
CA PRO A 914 27.19 5.25 5.96
C PRO A 914 26.26 6.44 5.71
N GLU A 915 25.12 6.21 5.06
CA GLU A 915 24.09 7.21 4.80
C GLU A 915 23.16 7.50 6.00
N ALA A 916 23.12 6.63 7.04
CA ALA A 916 22.14 6.71 8.12
C ALA A 916 22.15 8.06 8.84
N LYS A 917 23.34 8.61 9.11
CA LYS A 917 23.47 9.93 9.74
C LYS A 917 22.92 11.04 8.85
N HIS A 918 23.27 11.01 7.56
CA HIS A 918 22.81 12.00 6.59
C HIS A 918 21.29 11.95 6.37
N VAL A 919 20.68 10.77 6.53
CA VAL A 919 19.23 10.58 6.50
C VAL A 919 18.56 11.20 7.72
N VAL A 920 19.09 10.99 8.92
CA VAL A 920 18.60 11.63 10.15
C VAL A 920 18.71 13.17 10.06
N ASP A 921 19.86 13.69 9.63
CA ASP A 921 20.06 15.12 9.38
C ASP A 921 19.04 15.69 8.35
N ALA A 922 18.75 14.94 7.28
CA ALA A 922 17.79 15.33 6.26
C ALA A 922 16.33 15.29 6.75
N LEU A 923 15.96 14.36 7.62
CA LEU A 923 14.63 14.32 8.25
C LEU A 923 14.43 15.51 9.19
N HIS A 924 15.44 15.86 9.98
CA HIS A 924 15.40 17.08 10.80
C HIS A 924 15.30 18.35 9.94
N ALA A 925 15.99 18.41 8.79
CA ALA A 925 15.85 19.50 7.82
C ALA A 925 14.45 19.57 7.16
N LEU A 926 13.71 18.44 7.11
CA LEU A 926 12.31 18.36 6.69
C LEU A 926 11.30 18.64 7.82
N GLY A 927 11.77 18.96 9.03
CA GLY A 927 10.95 19.22 10.22
C GLY A 927 10.27 17.98 10.80
N ILE A 928 10.89 16.81 10.63
CA ILE A 928 10.41 15.51 11.11
C ILE A 928 11.30 15.09 12.29
N GLN A 929 10.68 14.71 13.41
CA GLN A 929 11.41 14.17 14.57
C GLN A 929 11.82 12.71 14.33
N THR A 930 12.95 12.28 14.90
CA THR A 930 13.43 10.91 14.74
C THR A 930 13.49 10.15 16.07
N ALA A 931 13.06 8.90 16.06
CA ALA A 931 13.15 7.99 17.19
C ALA A 931 13.80 6.66 16.78
N MET A 932 14.50 6.01 17.70
CA MET A 932 15.03 4.66 17.54
C MET A 932 14.33 3.70 18.49
N VAL A 933 13.92 2.54 17.98
CA VAL A 933 13.39 1.43 18.80
C VAL A 933 14.26 0.20 18.58
N THR A 934 14.62 -0.49 19.67
CA THR A 934 15.45 -1.69 19.58
C THR A 934 15.26 -2.65 20.76
N GLY A 935 15.55 -3.93 20.53
CA GLY A 935 15.66 -4.95 21.58
C GLY A 935 17.03 -4.96 22.29
N ASP A 936 18.02 -4.23 21.78
CA ASP A 936 19.35 -4.10 22.37
C ASP A 936 19.34 -3.40 23.74
N ASN A 937 20.46 -3.50 24.47
CA ASN A 937 20.67 -2.79 25.73
C ASN A 937 20.70 -1.26 25.54
N GLU A 938 20.18 -0.54 26.53
CA GLU A 938 20.00 0.92 26.54
C GLU A 938 21.30 1.70 26.33
N LEU A 939 22.42 1.25 26.90
CA LEU A 939 23.74 1.87 26.72
C LEU A 939 24.22 1.82 25.26
N ALA A 940 23.98 0.70 24.56
CA ALA A 940 24.33 0.53 23.15
C ALA A 940 23.43 1.40 22.26
N ALA A 941 22.13 1.38 22.51
CA ALA A 941 21.14 2.17 21.78
C ALA A 941 21.42 3.68 21.89
N ASN A 942 21.61 4.20 23.11
CA ASN A 942 21.93 5.61 23.35
C ASN A 942 23.26 6.05 22.69
N THR A 943 24.28 5.18 22.68
CA THR A 943 25.54 5.46 22.00
C THR A 943 25.35 5.59 20.48
N ILE A 944 24.55 4.72 19.87
CA ILE A 944 24.24 4.78 18.42
C ILE A 944 23.40 6.02 18.11
N ALA A 945 22.34 6.27 18.88
CA ALA A 945 21.49 7.44 18.72
C ALA A 945 22.28 8.75 18.81
N THR A 946 23.24 8.85 19.74
CA THR A 946 24.12 10.02 19.86
C THR A 946 25.07 10.17 18.65
N LYS A 947 25.57 9.07 18.08
CA LYS A 947 26.40 9.09 16.86
C LYS A 947 25.60 9.59 15.63
N LEU A 948 24.34 9.19 15.52
CA LEU A 948 23.42 9.53 14.43
C LEU A 948 22.69 10.88 14.62
N GLY A 949 22.52 11.35 15.85
CA GLY A 949 21.79 12.58 16.20
C GLY A 949 20.28 12.42 16.40
N ILE A 950 19.81 11.23 16.79
CA ILE A 950 18.38 10.89 16.94
C ILE A 950 17.78 11.53 18.21
N ASP A 951 16.52 12.02 18.14
CA ASP A 951 15.88 12.75 19.24
C ASP A 951 15.47 11.86 20.44
N GLU A 952 14.96 10.65 20.16
CA GLU A 952 14.34 9.76 21.16
C GLU A 952 14.79 8.31 20.98
N VAL A 953 14.98 7.58 22.09
CA VAL A 953 15.52 6.21 22.08
C VAL A 953 14.72 5.33 23.02
N HIS A 954 14.33 4.15 22.54
CA HIS A 954 13.70 3.12 23.36
C HIS A 954 14.38 1.77 23.13
N ALA A 955 14.94 1.21 24.19
CA ALA A 955 15.79 0.03 24.18
C ALA A 955 15.19 -1.09 25.05
N GLY A 956 15.69 -2.32 24.89
CA GLY A 956 15.17 -3.51 25.58
C GLY A 956 13.71 -3.86 25.23
N ILE A 957 13.18 -3.36 24.11
CA ILE A 957 11.77 -3.53 23.75
C ILE A 957 11.53 -4.85 23.00
N SER A 958 10.59 -5.64 23.52
CA SER A 958 10.08 -6.84 22.87
C SER A 958 9.20 -6.50 21.64
N PRO A 959 9.02 -7.41 20.67
CA PRO A 959 8.22 -7.15 19.46
C PRO A 959 6.81 -6.60 19.77
N ASN A 960 6.09 -7.20 20.71
CA ASN A 960 4.76 -6.72 21.15
C ASN A 960 4.82 -5.33 21.82
N GLY A 961 5.92 -5.02 22.50
CA GLY A 961 6.17 -3.71 23.09
C GLY A 961 6.37 -2.59 22.06
N LYS A 962 6.87 -2.92 20.84
CA LYS A 962 7.00 -1.94 19.74
C LYS A 962 5.63 -1.41 19.32
N THR A 963 4.64 -2.29 19.16
CA THR A 963 3.25 -1.95 18.82
C THR A 963 2.62 -1.01 19.85
N GLN A 964 2.75 -1.31 21.13
CA GLN A 964 2.24 -0.46 22.23
C GLN A 964 2.97 0.88 22.35
N LEU A 965 4.25 0.94 21.97
CA LEU A 965 5.01 2.20 21.93
C LEU A 965 4.51 3.10 20.80
N ILE A 966 4.30 2.55 19.60
CA ILE A 966 3.76 3.30 18.45
C ILE A 966 2.37 3.84 18.77
N GLN A 967 1.48 3.04 19.37
CA GLN A 967 0.16 3.50 19.82
C GLN A 967 0.26 4.68 20.81
N ARG A 968 1.21 4.63 21.77
CA ARG A 968 1.44 5.76 22.69
C ARG A 968 1.91 7.01 21.95
N MET A 969 2.87 6.88 21.04
CA MET A 969 3.34 8.02 20.21
C MET A 969 2.23 8.63 19.37
N GLN A 970 1.30 7.83 18.83
CA GLN A 970 0.12 8.30 18.07
C GLN A 970 -0.89 9.09 18.94
N MET A 971 -0.88 8.90 20.26
CA MET A 971 -1.70 9.66 21.20
C MET A 971 -1.04 10.97 21.65
N GLU A 972 0.27 11.14 21.42
CA GLU A 972 0.99 12.38 21.75
C GLU A 972 0.50 13.57 20.91
N SER A 973 0.53 14.76 21.51
CA SER A 973 0.25 16.03 20.83
C SER A 973 1.53 16.58 20.20
N TRP A 974 1.62 16.65 18.87
CA TRP A 974 2.81 17.16 18.19
C TRP A 974 2.90 18.69 18.28
N THR A 975 4.03 19.20 18.76
CA THR A 975 4.34 20.64 18.77
C THR A 975 5.52 20.95 17.84
N PRO A 976 5.37 21.87 16.86
CA PRO A 976 6.44 22.18 15.91
C PRO A 976 7.62 22.87 16.60
N GLN A 977 8.75 22.18 16.68
CA GLN A 977 10.00 22.77 17.19
C GLN A 977 10.62 23.74 16.16
N ARG A 978 10.60 25.04 16.51
CA ARG A 978 11.36 26.16 15.93
C ARG A 978 11.41 26.29 14.39
N GLY A 979 10.65 27.26 13.85
CA GLY A 979 11.19 28.12 12.79
C GLY A 979 10.28 28.59 11.65
N LEU A 980 9.48 29.64 11.87
CA LEU A 980 9.49 30.85 11.01
C LEU A 980 8.66 31.99 11.63
N TRP A 981 9.32 32.94 12.29
CA TRP A 981 8.69 34.09 12.96
C TRP A 981 7.83 34.96 12.02
N LEU A 982 8.11 34.97 10.70
CA LEU A 982 7.33 35.75 9.73
C LEU A 982 5.93 35.21 9.46
N TRP A 983 5.73 33.89 9.47
CA TRP A 983 4.41 33.30 9.14
C TRP A 983 3.39 33.48 10.27
N THR A 984 3.85 33.59 11.53
CA THR A 984 2.97 33.81 12.67
C THR A 984 2.29 35.19 12.62
N MET A 985 2.92 36.23 12.06
CA MET A 985 2.26 37.54 11.88
C MET A 985 1.14 37.53 10.84
N VAL A 986 1.33 36.85 9.70
CA VAL A 986 0.31 36.78 8.65
C VAL A 986 -0.88 35.92 9.11
N ILE A 987 -0.60 34.82 9.79
CA ILE A 987 -1.62 34.00 10.44
C ILE A 987 -2.30 34.78 11.58
N SER A 988 -1.58 35.58 12.37
CA SER A 988 -2.17 36.42 13.43
C SER A 988 -3.16 37.47 12.91
N TRP A 989 -2.95 37.98 11.69
CA TRP A 989 -3.89 38.90 11.05
C TRP A 989 -5.16 38.18 10.55
N LEU A 990 -5.02 36.99 9.96
CA LEU A 990 -6.14 36.15 9.51
C LEU A 990 -6.90 35.46 10.66
N SER A 991 -6.22 35.12 11.75
CA SER A 991 -6.79 34.40 12.90
C SER A 991 -7.72 35.25 13.77
N ARG A 992 -7.80 36.57 13.54
CA ARG A 992 -8.85 37.41 14.16
C ARG A 992 -10.27 37.08 13.67
N ILE A 993 -10.42 36.32 12.58
CA ILE A 993 -11.72 35.96 11.98
C ILE A 993 -12.13 34.51 12.28
N ARG A 994 -11.21 33.64 12.72
CA ARG A 994 -11.50 32.25 13.13
C ARG A 994 -11.37 32.10 14.65
N ARG A 995 -12.48 31.79 15.33
CA ARG A 995 -12.47 31.44 16.77
C ARG A 995 -11.48 30.30 17.03
N ARG A 996 -10.86 30.35 18.22
CA ARG A 996 -9.95 29.31 18.72
C ARG A 996 -10.59 27.92 18.66
N GLN A 997 -10.16 27.11 17.71
CA GLN A 997 -9.69 25.77 18.01
C GLN A 997 -8.20 25.79 17.74
N GLU A 998 -7.39 25.67 18.78
CA GLU A 998 -6.04 25.16 18.62
C GLU A 998 -6.22 23.70 18.20
N LEU A 999 -6.03 23.40 16.91
CA LEU A 999 -5.99 22.01 16.47
C LEU A 999 -4.72 21.40 17.06
N GLU A 1000 -4.87 20.65 18.14
CA GLU A 1000 -3.89 19.67 18.57
C GLU A 1000 -3.67 18.69 17.42
N THR A 1001 -2.60 18.92 16.66
CA THR A 1001 -2.20 18.01 15.61
C THR A 1001 -1.59 16.78 16.27
N LYS A 1002 -2.32 15.67 16.23
CA LYS A 1002 -1.81 14.36 16.64
C LYS A 1002 -0.48 14.05 15.93
N THR A 1003 0.42 13.37 16.62
CA THR A 1003 1.61 12.79 16.00
C THR A 1003 1.18 11.75 14.96
N VAL A 1004 1.78 11.79 13.77
CA VAL A 1004 1.58 10.82 12.69
C VAL A 1004 2.89 10.08 12.52
N VAL A 1005 2.88 8.82 12.95
CA VAL A 1005 4.09 8.02 13.18
C VAL A 1005 4.37 7.15 11.96
N ALA A 1006 5.50 7.38 11.31
CA ALA A 1006 6.06 6.44 10.34
C ALA A 1006 6.99 5.46 11.06
N MET A 1007 6.97 4.18 10.66
CA MET A 1007 7.90 3.16 11.14
C MET A 1007 8.74 2.65 9.96
N VAL A 1008 10.05 2.53 10.15
CA VAL A 1008 10.99 1.91 9.20
C VAL A 1008 11.54 0.63 9.82
N GLY A 1009 11.38 -0.50 9.16
CA GLY A 1009 11.85 -1.79 9.64
C GLY A 1009 12.06 -2.81 8.52
N ASP A 1010 12.72 -3.92 8.85
CA ASP A 1010 13.02 -5.02 7.92
C ASP A 1010 12.80 -6.42 8.52
N GLY A 1011 12.74 -6.54 9.86
CA GLY A 1011 12.58 -7.81 10.53
C GLY A 1011 11.13 -8.32 10.63
N ILE A 1012 10.97 -9.63 10.78
CA ILE A 1012 9.69 -10.27 11.19
C ILE A 1012 9.16 -9.63 12.48
N ASN A 1013 10.08 -9.29 13.39
CA ASN A 1013 9.80 -8.63 14.67
C ASN A 1013 9.18 -7.23 14.52
N ASP A 1014 9.26 -6.62 13.34
CA ASP A 1014 8.74 -5.28 13.04
C ASP A 1014 7.39 -5.33 12.32
N SER A 1015 6.96 -6.48 11.77
CA SER A 1015 5.71 -6.56 11.02
C SER A 1015 4.47 -6.13 11.84
N PRO A 1016 4.31 -6.43 13.14
CA PRO A 1016 3.16 -5.95 13.91
C PRO A 1016 3.23 -4.44 14.18
N ALA A 1017 4.44 -3.88 14.23
CA ALA A 1017 4.70 -2.45 14.44
C ALA A 1017 4.47 -1.65 13.14
N LEU A 1018 4.84 -2.22 11.99
CA LEU A 1018 4.61 -1.67 10.65
C LEU A 1018 3.11 -1.58 10.32
N VAL A 1019 2.30 -2.59 10.68
CA VAL A 1019 0.83 -2.53 10.50
C VAL A 1019 0.17 -1.50 11.42
N GLN A 1020 0.67 -1.32 12.64
CA GLN A 1020 0.07 -0.42 13.64
C GLN A 1020 0.37 1.06 13.41
N CYS A 1021 1.50 1.39 12.79
CA CYS A 1021 1.89 2.76 12.56
C CYS A 1021 1.00 3.46 11.51
N ASP A 1022 1.08 4.78 11.42
CA ASP A 1022 0.35 5.49 10.38
C ASP A 1022 0.97 5.23 9.01
N PHE A 1023 2.29 5.09 8.90
CA PHE A 1023 2.98 4.99 7.61
C PHE A 1023 4.14 4.00 7.67
N GLY A 1024 3.87 2.73 7.34
CA GLY A 1024 4.86 1.65 7.42
C GLY A 1024 5.79 1.64 6.21
N ILE A 1025 7.10 1.57 6.44
CA ILE A 1025 8.14 1.51 5.39
C ILE A 1025 8.99 0.26 5.62
N ALA A 1026 8.96 -0.68 4.67
CA ALA A 1026 9.83 -1.85 4.65
C ALA A 1026 11.00 -1.68 3.67
N LEU A 1027 12.15 -2.25 4.01
CA LEU A 1027 13.28 -2.44 3.10
C LEU A 1027 13.12 -3.80 2.36
N CYS A 1028 13.53 -3.87 1.09
CA CYS A 1028 13.48 -5.10 0.28
C CYS A 1028 14.44 -6.21 0.76
N SER A 1029 15.43 -5.87 1.59
CA SER A 1029 16.24 -6.86 2.33
C SER A 1029 15.48 -7.49 3.50
N GLY A 1030 14.33 -6.93 3.85
CA GLY A 1030 13.48 -7.41 4.92
C GLY A 1030 12.69 -8.66 4.54
N THR A 1031 12.14 -9.31 5.56
CA THR A 1031 11.38 -10.55 5.37
C THR A 1031 10.07 -10.34 4.62
N ASP A 1032 9.60 -11.36 3.91
CA ASP A 1032 8.37 -11.30 3.11
C ASP A 1032 7.16 -10.79 3.93
N ILE A 1033 7.07 -11.19 5.21
CA ILE A 1033 6.05 -10.73 6.17
C ILE A 1033 6.16 -9.22 6.47
N ALA A 1034 7.38 -8.68 6.60
CA ALA A 1034 7.59 -7.25 6.80
C ALA A 1034 7.28 -6.44 5.53
N MET A 1035 7.63 -6.98 4.35
CA MET A 1035 7.22 -6.41 3.07
C MET A 1035 5.72 -6.44 2.88
N GLU A 1036 5.01 -7.50 3.31
CA GLU A 1036 3.54 -7.59 3.28
C GLU A 1036 2.88 -6.58 4.23
N ALA A 1037 3.41 -6.44 5.45
CA ALA A 1037 2.91 -5.54 6.48
C ALA A 1037 3.00 -4.03 6.16
N ALA A 1038 4.00 -3.60 5.38
CA ALA A 1038 4.29 -2.18 5.19
C ALA A 1038 3.41 -1.48 4.12
N ASP A 1039 3.10 -0.20 4.34
CA ASP A 1039 2.43 0.69 3.38
C ASP A 1039 3.33 1.05 2.17
N VAL A 1040 4.65 1.10 2.37
CA VAL A 1040 5.68 1.41 1.37
C VAL A 1040 6.79 0.37 1.42
N VAL A 1041 7.22 -0.11 0.24
CA VAL A 1041 8.38 -1.01 0.11
C VAL A 1041 9.49 -0.29 -0.68
N LEU A 1042 10.68 -0.23 -0.09
CA LEU A 1042 11.88 0.31 -0.72
C LEU A 1042 12.66 -0.84 -1.37
N MET A 1043 12.75 -0.82 -2.69
CA MET A 1043 13.42 -1.86 -3.49
C MET A 1043 14.94 -1.93 -3.23
N ARG A 1044 15.51 -0.83 -2.75
CA ARG A 1044 16.93 -0.67 -2.43
C ARG A 1044 17.13 -0.72 -0.93
N ASN A 1045 18.29 -1.20 -0.48
CA ASN A 1045 18.65 -1.20 0.94
C ASN A 1045 19.20 0.16 1.45
N ASP A 1046 18.97 1.23 0.68
CA ASP A 1046 19.48 2.60 0.87
C ASP A 1046 18.47 3.44 1.66
N LEU A 1047 18.87 3.90 2.86
CA LEU A 1047 18.00 4.71 3.72
C LEU A 1047 17.65 6.09 3.12
N THR A 1048 18.37 6.58 2.11
CA THR A 1048 18.00 7.83 1.42
C THR A 1048 16.66 7.72 0.68
N ASP A 1049 16.19 6.52 0.37
CA ASP A 1049 14.89 6.31 -0.24
C ASP A 1049 13.72 6.51 0.75
N VAL A 1050 13.94 6.41 2.06
CA VAL A 1050 12.96 6.83 3.10
C VAL A 1050 12.64 8.33 2.98
N VAL A 1051 13.69 9.16 2.92
CA VAL A 1051 13.56 10.62 2.76
C VAL A 1051 12.93 10.97 1.42
N THR A 1052 13.33 10.24 0.36
CA THR A 1052 12.81 10.42 -0.99
C THR A 1052 11.32 10.06 -1.07
N ALA A 1053 10.87 8.99 -0.40
CA ALA A 1053 9.47 8.59 -0.35
C ALA A 1053 8.59 9.65 0.34
N LEU A 1054 9.07 10.22 1.45
CA LEU A 1054 8.37 11.28 2.18
C LEU A 1054 8.32 12.62 1.40
N ASP A 1055 9.42 13.04 0.75
CA ASP A 1055 9.39 14.21 -0.13
C ASP A 1055 8.50 14.00 -1.37
N LEU A 1056 8.54 12.81 -1.97
CA LEU A 1056 7.72 12.45 -3.12
C LEU A 1056 6.23 12.46 -2.75
N SER A 1057 5.84 11.85 -1.63
CA SER A 1057 4.48 11.92 -1.08
C SER A 1057 4.04 13.38 -0.86
N ARG A 1058 4.84 14.19 -0.17
CA ARG A 1058 4.57 15.63 0.05
C ARG A 1058 4.42 16.39 -1.28
N THR A 1059 5.25 16.08 -2.27
CA THR A 1059 5.26 16.73 -3.59
C THR A 1059 4.05 16.34 -4.45
N ILE A 1060 3.69 15.05 -4.49
CA ILE A 1060 2.49 14.54 -5.16
C ILE A 1060 1.25 15.18 -4.53
N PHE A 1061 1.12 15.17 -3.21
CA PHE A 1061 -0.06 15.71 -2.54
C PHE A 1061 -0.17 17.25 -2.68
N ARG A 1062 0.97 17.96 -2.73
CA ARG A 1062 0.99 19.39 -3.10
C ARG A 1062 0.52 19.61 -4.54
N ARG A 1063 0.88 18.72 -5.48
CA ARG A 1063 0.40 18.77 -6.86
C ARG A 1063 -1.11 18.54 -6.96
N ILE A 1064 -1.65 17.56 -6.23
CA ILE A 1064 -3.10 17.31 -6.12
C ILE A 1064 -3.83 18.57 -5.63
N LYS A 1065 -3.36 19.18 -4.52
CA LYS A 1065 -3.94 20.42 -3.97
C LYS A 1065 -3.94 21.58 -4.98
N ILE A 1066 -2.85 21.75 -5.73
CA ILE A 1066 -2.75 22.78 -6.79
C ILE A 1066 -3.73 22.49 -7.94
N ASN A 1067 -3.79 21.25 -8.42
CA ASN A 1067 -4.67 20.85 -9.52
C ASN A 1067 -6.16 21.02 -9.15
N LEU A 1068 -6.55 20.54 -7.95
CA LEU A 1068 -7.90 20.69 -7.41
C LEU A 1068 -8.27 22.18 -7.23
N GLY A 1069 -7.34 22.97 -6.71
CA GLY A 1069 -7.51 24.42 -6.56
C GLY A 1069 -7.76 25.13 -7.89
N TRP A 1070 -6.97 24.84 -8.93
CA TRP A 1070 -7.17 25.41 -10.27
C TRP A 1070 -8.50 25.00 -10.90
N ALA A 1071 -8.90 23.73 -10.78
CA ALA A 1071 -10.18 23.23 -11.28
C ALA A 1071 -11.36 23.95 -10.60
N CYS A 1072 -11.30 24.14 -9.27
CA CYS A 1072 -12.31 24.90 -8.53
C CYS A 1072 -12.34 26.39 -8.90
N ILE A 1073 -11.18 27.06 -8.96
CA ILE A 1073 -11.08 28.50 -9.27
C ILE A 1073 -11.69 28.82 -10.63
N TYR A 1074 -11.42 27.99 -11.64
CA TYR A 1074 -12.02 28.15 -12.97
C TYR A 1074 -13.56 28.11 -12.91
N ASN A 1075 -14.15 27.12 -12.25
CA ASN A 1075 -15.60 27.00 -12.13
C ASN A 1075 -16.22 28.13 -11.31
N ILE A 1076 -15.58 28.54 -10.21
CA ILE A 1076 -16.04 29.65 -9.34
C ILE A 1076 -16.09 30.99 -10.10
N ILE A 1077 -15.13 31.25 -11.00
CA ILE A 1077 -15.11 32.47 -11.82
C ILE A 1077 -16.06 32.33 -13.03
N GLY A 1078 -16.04 31.17 -13.69
CA GLY A 1078 -16.79 30.94 -14.92
C GLY A 1078 -18.30 30.94 -14.73
N ILE A 1079 -18.83 30.30 -13.67
CA ILE A 1079 -20.28 30.14 -13.48
C ILE A 1079 -20.99 31.50 -13.37
N PRO A 1080 -20.59 32.44 -12.49
CA PRO A 1080 -21.18 33.78 -12.45
C PRO A 1080 -21.11 34.56 -13.77
N LEU A 1081 -20.03 34.36 -14.54
CA LEU A 1081 -19.79 35.02 -15.82
C LEU A 1081 -20.68 34.45 -16.94
N ALA A 1082 -20.95 33.13 -16.91
CA ALA A 1082 -21.92 32.46 -17.78
C ALA A 1082 -23.39 32.72 -17.37
N MET A 1083 -23.67 32.90 -16.07
CA MET A 1083 -24.99 33.30 -15.56
C MET A 1083 -25.37 34.74 -15.96
N GLY A 1084 -24.45 35.51 -16.55
CA GLY A 1084 -24.69 36.89 -16.97
C GLY A 1084 -24.68 37.92 -15.84
N ILE A 1085 -24.22 37.56 -14.63
CA ILE A 1085 -24.18 38.47 -13.47
C ILE A 1085 -23.35 39.72 -13.77
N PHE A 1086 -22.31 39.58 -14.61
CA PHE A 1086 -21.45 40.69 -15.03
C PHE A 1086 -21.90 41.43 -16.30
N MET A 1087 -23.08 41.13 -16.86
CA MET A 1087 -23.62 41.84 -18.03
C MET A 1087 -23.79 43.36 -17.84
N PRO A 1088 -24.12 43.91 -16.65
CA PRO A 1088 -24.14 45.36 -16.43
C PRO A 1088 -22.79 46.04 -16.67
N TRP A 1089 -21.68 45.29 -16.57
CA TRP A 1089 -20.31 45.75 -16.87
C TRP A 1089 -19.85 45.34 -18.28
N GLY A 1090 -20.70 44.71 -19.08
CA GLY A 1090 -20.38 44.28 -20.45
C GLY A 1090 -19.60 42.98 -20.55
N TYR A 1091 -19.66 42.10 -19.54
CA TYR A 1091 -19.03 40.78 -19.58
C TYR A 1091 -20.07 39.66 -19.49
N HIS A 1092 -20.08 38.78 -20.50
CA HIS A 1092 -20.77 37.49 -20.48
C HIS A 1092 -19.86 36.41 -21.09
N LEU A 1093 -20.23 35.14 -20.93
CA LEU A 1093 -19.47 34.04 -21.51
C LEU A 1093 -20.26 33.33 -22.61
N HIS A 1094 -19.70 33.29 -23.81
CA HIS A 1094 -20.27 32.53 -24.91
C HIS A 1094 -20.06 31.01 -24.72
N PRO A 1095 -21.05 30.15 -25.04
CA PRO A 1095 -20.92 28.68 -24.96
C PRO A 1095 -19.64 28.08 -25.58
N MET A 1096 -19.14 28.66 -26.67
CA MET A 1096 -17.87 28.24 -27.29
C MET A 1096 -16.64 28.58 -26.43
N MET A 1097 -16.62 29.75 -25.79
CA MET A 1097 -15.56 30.13 -24.86
C MET A 1097 -15.61 29.27 -23.59
N ALA A 1098 -16.81 28.92 -23.13
CA ALA A 1098 -17.02 27.97 -22.05
C ALA A 1098 -16.43 26.58 -22.38
N GLY A 1099 -16.71 26.05 -23.57
CA GLY A 1099 -16.18 24.75 -24.03
C GLY A 1099 -14.65 24.77 -24.20
N LEU A 1100 -14.10 25.84 -24.77
CA LEU A 1100 -12.64 26.00 -24.90
C LEU A 1100 -11.97 26.11 -23.52
N ALA A 1101 -12.56 26.86 -22.58
CA ALA A 1101 -11.99 27.03 -21.25
C ALA A 1101 -12.11 25.78 -20.38
N MET A 1102 -13.15 24.95 -20.55
CA MET A 1102 -13.23 23.59 -19.99
C MET A 1102 -12.07 22.70 -20.47
N ALA A 1103 -11.78 22.71 -21.77
CA ALA A 1103 -10.66 21.97 -22.35
C ALA A 1103 -9.31 22.51 -21.84
N ALA A 1104 -9.14 23.83 -21.78
CA ALA A 1104 -7.95 24.48 -21.22
C ALA A 1104 -7.72 24.13 -19.73
N SER A 1105 -8.79 24.12 -18.93
CA SER A 1105 -8.74 23.71 -17.52
C SER A 1105 -8.26 22.26 -17.37
N SER A 1106 -8.88 21.33 -18.10
CA SER A 1106 -8.56 19.90 -18.04
C SER A 1106 -7.13 19.60 -18.51
N THR A 1107 -6.70 20.24 -19.60
CA THR A 1107 -5.32 20.13 -20.11
C THR A 1107 -4.28 20.74 -19.15
N SER A 1108 -4.60 21.86 -18.48
CA SER A 1108 -3.70 22.47 -17.49
C SER A 1108 -3.43 21.53 -16.31
N VAL A 1109 -4.45 20.79 -15.86
CA VAL A 1109 -4.34 19.77 -14.80
C VAL A 1109 -3.47 18.59 -15.24
N VAL A 1110 -3.70 18.04 -16.44
CA VAL A 1110 -2.91 16.92 -16.98
C VAL A 1110 -1.44 17.33 -17.17
N VAL A 1111 -1.18 18.51 -17.75
CA VAL A 1111 0.20 19.03 -17.91
C VAL A 1111 0.85 19.25 -16.54
N SER A 1112 0.12 19.82 -15.57
CA SER A 1112 0.61 19.99 -14.20
C SER A 1112 0.99 18.65 -13.55
N SER A 1113 0.19 17.59 -13.72
CA SER A 1113 0.53 16.23 -13.26
C SER A 1113 1.79 15.70 -13.97
N LEU A 1114 1.88 15.81 -15.30
CA LEU A 1114 3.05 15.37 -16.09
C LEU A 1114 4.33 16.14 -15.75
N MET A 1115 4.23 17.40 -15.29
CA MET A 1115 5.38 18.16 -14.78
C MET A 1115 6.06 17.51 -13.56
N LEU A 1116 5.42 16.55 -12.86
CA LEU A 1116 6.12 15.73 -11.87
C LEU A 1116 7.27 14.95 -12.55
N LYS A 1117 6.98 14.25 -13.65
CA LYS A 1117 7.98 13.44 -14.38
C LYS A 1117 9.10 14.27 -15.02
N TRP A 1118 8.83 15.50 -15.43
CA TRP A 1118 9.84 16.35 -16.10
C TRP A 1118 10.71 17.18 -15.14
N PHE A 1119 10.20 17.54 -13.96
CA PHE A 1119 10.85 18.53 -13.07
C PHE A 1119 11.18 18.02 -11.67
N TRP A 1120 10.62 16.89 -11.23
CA TRP A 1120 11.08 16.24 -10.00
C TRP A 1120 12.40 15.48 -10.25
N ARG A 1121 13.25 15.44 -9.24
CA ARG A 1121 14.53 14.70 -9.21
C ARG A 1121 14.74 14.21 -7.77
N LYS A 1122 15.33 13.02 -7.59
CA LYS A 1122 15.72 12.52 -6.26
C LYS A 1122 16.59 13.57 -5.54
N PRO A 1123 16.32 13.92 -4.27
CA PRO A 1123 17.15 14.86 -3.52
C PRO A 1123 18.55 14.28 -3.29
N SER A 1124 19.61 15.00 -3.69
CA SER A 1124 21.01 14.59 -3.48
C SER A 1124 21.46 14.90 -2.05
N ILE A 1125 21.14 14.01 -1.12
CA ILE A 1125 21.47 14.17 0.32
C ILE A 1125 22.99 14.28 0.56
N LEU A 1126 23.81 13.61 -0.27
CA LEU A 1126 25.27 13.56 -0.16
C LEU A 1126 26.03 14.87 -0.47
N GLU A 1127 25.40 15.89 -1.10
CA GLU A 1127 26.07 17.18 -1.39
C GLU A 1127 25.90 18.22 -0.26
N THR A 1128 25.16 17.89 0.80
CA THR A 1128 24.61 18.88 1.75
C THR A 1128 25.59 19.38 2.84
N GLN A 1129 26.91 19.36 2.59
CA GLN A 1129 27.89 20.03 3.47
C GLN A 1129 28.35 21.42 3.00
N GLN A 1130 28.00 21.87 1.78
CA GLN A 1130 28.51 23.16 1.25
C GLN A 1130 27.50 24.32 1.15
N THR A 1131 26.21 24.15 1.42
CA THR A 1131 25.21 25.21 1.16
C THR A 1131 24.25 25.53 2.32
N HIS A 1132 24.77 25.60 3.55
CA HIS A 1132 23.97 26.01 4.72
C HIS A 1132 23.85 27.54 4.93
N ILE A 1133 23.80 28.36 3.86
CA ILE A 1133 23.39 29.78 3.92
C ILE A 1133 22.51 30.17 2.70
N LEU A 1134 21.27 30.61 3.00
CA LEU A 1134 20.32 31.37 2.16
C LEU A 1134 19.64 30.74 0.91
N SER A 1135 18.37 30.35 1.12
CA SER A 1135 17.21 30.64 0.24
C SER A 1135 17.01 29.85 -1.08
N SER A 1136 16.54 28.59 -0.99
CA SER A 1136 15.98 27.85 -2.15
C SER A 1136 14.73 28.51 -2.77
N TRP A 1137 14.05 29.41 -2.04
CA TRP A 1137 12.88 30.16 -2.51
C TRP A 1137 13.20 31.32 -3.48
N SER A 1138 14.40 31.92 -3.41
CA SER A 1138 14.71 33.14 -4.19
C SER A 1138 15.11 32.85 -5.64
N ASN A 1139 15.67 31.68 -5.92
CA ASN A 1139 16.17 31.33 -7.25
C ASN A 1139 15.14 30.65 -8.16
N ARG A 1140 14.11 29.99 -7.62
CA ARG A 1140 13.02 29.41 -8.45
C ARG A 1140 12.07 30.47 -9.04
N LEU A 1141 11.86 31.61 -8.36
CA LEU A 1141 11.05 32.72 -8.89
C LEU A 1141 11.76 33.55 -9.96
N ARG A 1142 13.10 33.49 -10.04
CA ARG A 1142 13.90 34.28 -11.00
C ARG A 1142 13.77 33.83 -12.45
N GLY A 1143 13.20 32.65 -12.69
CA GLY A 1143 12.87 32.14 -14.04
C GLY A 1143 11.52 32.61 -14.60
N TRP A 1144 10.72 33.38 -13.84
CA TRP A 1144 9.33 33.74 -14.20
C TRP A 1144 9.13 35.22 -14.56
N LEU A 1145 10.16 36.06 -14.49
CA LEU A 1145 10.08 37.50 -14.78
C LEU A 1145 11.18 37.94 -15.75
N PRO A 1146 10.86 38.10 -17.05
CA PRO A 1146 11.71 38.88 -17.95
C PRO A 1146 11.44 40.38 -17.75
N ILE A 1147 12.50 41.19 -17.93
CA ILE A 1147 12.50 42.68 -17.95
C ILE A 1147 12.51 43.34 -16.55
N ILE A 1148 13.31 44.42 -16.43
CA ILE A 1148 13.53 45.29 -15.25
C ILE A 1148 14.36 44.69 -14.09
N CYS A 1149 15.70 44.71 -14.19
CA CYS A 1149 16.51 45.78 -13.55
C CYS A 1149 18.02 45.65 -13.91
N ARG A 1150 18.77 46.76 -13.83
CA ARG A 1150 20.16 46.89 -14.30
C ARG A 1150 21.10 47.14 -13.10
N ARG A 1151 22.28 46.49 -13.10
CA ARG A 1151 23.50 46.81 -12.32
C ARG A 1151 23.38 47.01 -10.79
N LYS A 1152 24.16 46.19 -10.06
CA LYS A 1152 25.34 46.71 -9.35
C LYS A 1152 26.45 45.64 -9.33
N LYS A 1153 27.71 46.07 -9.47
CA LYS A 1153 28.88 45.27 -9.07
C LYS A 1153 28.95 45.32 -7.54
N ASP A 1154 29.43 44.27 -6.89
CA ASP A 1154 30.32 44.42 -5.73
C ASP A 1154 31.33 43.27 -5.65
N VAL A 1155 32.59 43.69 -5.49
CA VAL A 1155 33.84 43.06 -5.02
C VAL A 1155 33.96 41.52 -5.00
N ALA A 1156 34.95 41.01 -5.76
CA ALA A 1156 35.50 39.66 -5.59
C ALA A 1156 36.48 39.60 -4.40
N TYR A 1157 36.51 38.47 -3.70
CA TYR A 1157 37.52 38.14 -2.70
C TYR A 1157 38.22 36.84 -3.13
N GLU A 1158 39.54 36.88 -3.35
CA GLU A 1158 40.34 35.71 -3.71
C GLU A 1158 40.69 34.89 -2.46
N PRO A 1159 40.49 33.56 -2.45
CA PRO A 1159 41.13 32.68 -1.49
C PRO A 1159 42.56 32.35 -1.97
N LEU A 1160 43.53 32.56 -1.07
CA LEU A 1160 44.93 32.18 -1.29
C LEU A 1160 45.07 30.66 -1.49
N ALA A 1161 45.85 30.28 -2.50
CA ALA A 1161 46.14 28.89 -2.82
C ALA A 1161 47.30 28.33 -1.99
N SER A 1162 47.21 27.04 -1.60
CA SER A 1162 48.39 26.22 -1.30
C SER A 1162 48.11 24.72 -1.57
N ASN A 1163 48.35 24.32 -2.83
CA ASN A 1163 48.84 23.03 -3.32
C ASN A 1163 48.71 21.78 -2.42
N ALA A 1164 48.04 20.73 -2.94
CA ALA A 1164 48.75 19.58 -3.53
C ALA A 1164 47.77 18.52 -4.09
N THR A 1165 47.56 18.53 -5.40
CA THR A 1165 46.91 17.42 -6.14
C THR A 1165 47.75 17.12 -7.38
N GLN A 1166 48.28 15.90 -7.49
CA GLN A 1166 48.90 15.40 -8.73
C GLN A 1166 48.10 14.20 -9.22
N MET A 1167 47.45 14.38 -10.37
CA MET A 1167 46.88 13.31 -11.18
C MET A 1167 48.00 12.55 -11.89
N TYR A 1168 47.73 11.30 -12.27
CA TYR A 1168 48.42 10.64 -13.37
C TYR A 1168 47.38 10.07 -14.35
N ASP A 1169 47.38 10.61 -15.57
CA ASP A 1169 46.72 10.00 -16.71
C ASP A 1169 47.48 8.74 -17.15
N LEU A 1170 46.75 7.71 -17.58
CA LEU A 1170 47.30 6.52 -18.25
C LEU A 1170 46.44 6.14 -19.45
N GLU A 1171 46.56 6.94 -20.52
CA GLU A 1171 46.07 6.59 -21.86
C GLU A 1171 47.25 6.46 -22.83
N SER A 1172 47.99 5.34 -22.74
CA SER A 1172 48.86 4.83 -23.81
C SER A 1172 49.40 3.43 -23.47
N LEU A 1173 49.90 2.72 -24.50
CA LEU A 1173 50.59 1.42 -24.46
C LEU A 1173 49.71 0.15 -24.43
N ASN A 1174 49.07 -0.11 -25.57
CA ASN A 1174 49.06 -1.46 -26.14
C ASN A 1174 50.35 -1.61 -26.99
N PRO A 1175 51.10 -2.73 -26.90
CA PRO A 1175 50.93 -3.72 -27.95
C PRO A 1175 51.04 -5.19 -27.51
N SER A 1176 50.30 -6.04 -28.23
CA SER A 1176 50.52 -7.48 -28.47
C SER A 1176 51.96 -7.81 -28.92
N PRO A 1177 52.46 -9.07 -28.83
CA PRO A 1177 51.71 -10.33 -28.77
C PRO A 1177 51.85 -11.17 -27.49
#